data_AF-A0AA96FC54-F1
#
_entry.id   AF-A0AA96FC54-F1
#
_cell.length_a   1.000
_cell.length_b   1.000
_cell.length_c   1.000
_cell.angle_alpha   90.00
_cell.angle_beta   90.00
_cell.angle_gamma   90.00
#
_symmetry.space_group_name_H-M   'P 1'
#
loop_
_entity.id
_entity.type
_entity.pdbx_description
1 polymer ?
#
loop_
_entity_poly.entity_id
_entity_poly.type
_entity_poly.pdbx_seq_one_letter_code
_entity_poly.pdbx_strand_id
1 'polypeptide(L)'
;MTLPSRMPPSRHDIPAWAARDQLSATHLRFDAIDRDPTAHAAMLRRLGITRVIWDRFSDDPGTRVGTIDALRREGIALEGIWVPHLLPDLGESDYQARFGAMPYALRTLLDTVTRRGLSPDVWMPIAFSPPGAPPTLTAHQHAVEVERAADHLTASVRLAHGHGLCVVLTNQGGWAGEPQTMRDIVDALARRGLRNVGVALQLQHAQHHVADLDSILALLSESLVAVVISGVDAGAELSGRVILPFGAGSRDRWVAHALVDSAWHGRVVVHATGHDDAEARLTDSIEGLEWALGRIAGDRSPRPAPRVLEPTWPPGWAWRTDAATPPTPGVRPPKSPLPTPYGQPEPRREHARVDAALAFLKGSHGANRPASPTSSGSAAAPLRAEQRPPGLAAARAFLPRRRRASLLHALATDPARGGRTDGSARADSENADPRAAATDRATEAAPLTAASPIAEATARSAPAASTDRVPRTRISTHAPDPYTGALHALLTHLRGVGFTGAPRSFGWDDQGRHLLEFMPGTRLDDPRAPASALDSRRIGRFVREMHDALEGFVPPADARWFAGLPAPGHDLIVHQDLVPSNLVIREDGTLAAIDWDASAPGTRLWELAHVAHTFAPLYSADSDLRGSLERLRGLADGYGLGEEAREQLVPLLAERSARMYDYLEAMRRTGEQPWVALWERGIGTVWRRDAAWIRTHEPQWRHSLLSRTPQHAR
;
A
#
# COMPACT_ATOMS: atom_id res chain seq x y z
N MET A 1 53.66 51.87 16.85
CA MET A 1 52.96 50.64 17.28
C MET A 1 52.61 49.86 16.04
N THR A 2 53.06 48.62 15.91
CA THR A 2 52.59 47.70 14.87
C THR A 2 51.20 47.18 15.25
N LEU A 3 50.33 46.97 14.25
CA LEU A 3 49.07 46.27 14.48
C LEU A 3 49.36 44.84 14.97
N PRO A 4 48.62 44.31 15.95
CA PRO A 4 48.80 42.94 16.40
C PRO A 4 48.58 41.97 15.22
N SER A 5 49.36 40.90 15.18
CA SER A 5 49.30 39.90 14.10
C SER A 5 47.87 39.43 13.89
N ARG A 6 47.46 39.31 12.62
CA ARG A 6 46.19 38.68 12.23
C ARG A 6 46.04 37.38 13.02
N MET A 7 44.89 37.20 13.67
CA MET A 7 44.53 35.87 14.18
C MET A 7 44.71 34.86 13.05
N PRO A 8 45.31 33.67 13.32
CA PRO A 8 45.23 32.59 12.36
C PRO A 8 43.74 32.34 12.08
N PRO A 9 43.34 32.05 10.82
CA PRO A 9 41.96 31.66 10.56
C PRO A 9 41.62 30.47 11.45
N SER A 10 40.44 30.47 12.06
CA SER A 10 39.93 29.30 12.73
C SER A 10 39.95 28.14 11.73
N ARG A 11 40.79 27.13 12.02
CA ARG A 11 40.52 25.80 11.48
C ARG A 11 39.27 25.34 12.22
N HIS A 12 38.12 25.53 11.60
CA HIS A 12 36.94 24.77 11.96
C HIS A 12 37.28 23.32 11.58
N ASP A 13 37.58 22.52 12.59
CA ASP A 13 37.79 21.09 12.39
C ASP A 13 36.51 20.50 11.78
N ILE A 14 36.67 19.70 10.73
CA ILE A 14 35.53 19.19 9.96
C ILE A 14 34.66 18.33 10.90
N PRO A 15 33.35 18.62 11.06
CA PRO A 15 32.51 17.91 12.03
C PRO A 15 32.49 16.40 11.78
N ALA A 16 32.47 15.61 12.86
CA ALA A 16 32.48 14.15 12.76
C ALA A 16 31.29 13.59 11.96
N TRP A 17 30.14 14.28 11.94
CA TRP A 17 28.97 13.91 11.15
C TRP A 17 29.19 13.98 9.63
N ALA A 18 30.24 14.67 9.16
CA ALA A 18 30.55 14.84 7.74
C ALA A 18 31.41 13.72 7.14
N ALA A 19 31.99 12.84 7.97
CA ALA A 19 32.73 11.69 7.49
C ALA A 19 31.79 10.72 6.75
N ARG A 20 32.23 10.12 5.63
CA ARG A 20 31.34 9.35 4.75
C ARG A 20 30.66 8.16 5.44
N ASP A 21 31.32 7.54 6.42
CA ASP A 21 30.79 6.45 7.24
C ASP A 21 29.72 6.92 8.26
N GLN A 22 29.68 8.23 8.54
CA GLN A 22 28.67 8.91 9.36
C GLN A 22 27.56 9.56 8.53
N LEU A 23 27.65 9.59 7.20
CA LEU A 23 26.54 9.91 6.32
C LEU A 23 25.60 8.71 6.18
N SER A 24 24.31 8.99 5.96
CA SER A 24 23.29 7.98 5.62
C SER A 24 22.68 8.28 4.25
N ALA A 25 22.36 7.24 3.49
CA ALA A 25 21.67 7.38 2.20
C ALA A 25 20.14 7.22 2.34
N THR A 26 19.37 7.88 1.47
CA THR A 26 17.91 7.73 1.36
C THR A 26 17.41 7.93 -0.08
N HIS A 27 16.11 7.72 -0.30
CA HIS A 27 15.42 7.89 -1.59
C HIS A 27 15.94 6.98 -2.72
N LEU A 28 16.31 5.75 -2.39
CA LEU A 28 16.85 4.78 -3.35
C LEU A 28 15.77 4.18 -4.27
N ARG A 29 14.49 4.35 -3.96
CA ARG A 29 13.37 3.90 -4.82
C ARG A 29 13.29 4.56 -6.18
N PHE A 30 14.04 5.63 -6.42
CA PHE A 30 14.02 6.36 -7.68
C PHE A 30 15.13 5.94 -8.66
N ASP A 31 16.12 5.15 -8.20
CA ASP A 31 17.26 4.67 -9.00
C ASP A 31 16.81 4.13 -10.36
N ALA A 32 17.28 4.75 -11.43
CA ALA A 32 16.96 4.34 -12.80
C ALA A 32 17.62 3.02 -13.21
N ILE A 33 18.65 2.60 -12.47
CA ILE A 33 19.23 1.26 -12.59
C ILE A 33 18.48 0.36 -11.60
N ASP A 34 17.89 -0.73 -12.08
CA ASP A 34 17.18 -1.68 -11.20
C ASP A 34 18.17 -2.56 -10.41
N ARG A 35 18.86 -1.94 -9.47
CA ARG A 35 19.75 -2.58 -8.50
C ARG A 35 18.91 -3.37 -7.49
N ASP A 36 19.26 -4.62 -7.22
CA ASP A 36 18.71 -5.37 -6.09
C ASP A 36 19.24 -4.81 -4.74
N PRO A 37 18.73 -5.26 -3.56
CA PRO A 37 19.22 -4.79 -2.27
C PRO A 37 20.71 -5.03 -2.00
N THR A 38 21.30 -6.09 -2.55
CA THR A 38 22.73 -6.40 -2.45
C THR A 38 23.55 -5.46 -3.33
N ALA A 39 23.09 -5.19 -4.55
CA ALA A 39 23.72 -4.24 -5.48
C ALA A 39 23.69 -2.80 -4.92
N HIS A 40 22.59 -2.39 -4.28
CA HIS A 40 22.52 -1.14 -3.51
C HIS A 40 23.49 -1.13 -2.34
N ALA A 41 23.54 -2.20 -1.54
CA ALA A 41 24.41 -2.24 -0.36
C ALA A 41 25.90 -2.17 -0.75
N ALA A 42 26.30 -2.90 -1.80
CA ALA A 42 27.63 -2.82 -2.38
C ALA A 42 27.94 -1.44 -3.01
N MET A 43 26.94 -0.76 -3.58
CA MET A 43 27.07 0.62 -4.06
C MET A 43 27.35 1.59 -2.91
N LEU A 44 26.55 1.58 -1.84
CA LEU A 44 26.76 2.42 -0.66
C LEU A 44 28.15 2.19 -0.06
N ARG A 45 28.58 0.92 0.04
CA ARG A 45 29.91 0.53 0.50
C ARG A 45 31.04 1.08 -0.39
N ARG A 46 30.87 1.13 -1.72
CA ARG A 46 31.84 1.79 -2.63
C ARG A 46 31.94 3.29 -2.40
N LEU A 47 30.82 3.95 -2.11
CA LEU A 47 30.79 5.39 -1.83
C LEU A 47 31.41 5.75 -0.46
N GLY A 48 31.57 4.76 0.42
CA GLY A 48 32.04 4.94 1.81
C GLY A 48 30.91 5.10 2.83
N ILE A 49 29.66 4.97 2.41
CA ILE A 49 28.46 5.07 3.26
C ILE A 49 28.23 3.73 3.96
N THR A 50 28.00 3.77 5.27
CA THR A 50 27.72 2.56 6.09
C THR A 50 26.27 2.47 6.59
N ARG A 51 25.41 3.43 6.22
CA ARG A 51 24.07 3.61 6.80
C ARG A 51 23.02 3.92 5.73
N VAL A 52 21.80 3.45 5.93
CA VAL A 52 20.68 3.71 5.02
C VAL A 52 19.35 3.91 5.74
N ILE A 53 18.55 4.83 5.21
CA ILE A 53 17.12 4.97 5.47
C ILE A 53 16.41 4.33 4.28
N TRP A 54 15.80 3.16 4.48
CA TRP A 54 15.35 2.33 3.35
C TRP A 54 13.90 2.61 2.97
N ASP A 55 13.68 2.83 1.68
CA ASP A 55 12.40 3.22 1.06
C ASP A 55 11.90 2.24 -0.02
N ARG A 56 12.65 1.17 -0.31
CA ARG A 56 12.29 0.06 -1.22
C ARG A 56 11.86 -1.20 -0.46
N PHE A 57 10.99 -1.09 0.54
CA PHE A 57 10.38 -2.29 1.12
C PHE A 57 9.27 -2.82 0.21
N SER A 58 9.38 -4.09 -0.19
CA SER A 58 8.29 -4.82 -0.84
C SER A 58 7.14 -5.04 0.13
N ASP A 59 5.91 -5.17 -0.39
CA ASP A 59 4.79 -5.67 0.41
C ASP A 59 4.94 -7.15 0.75
N ASP A 60 5.67 -7.93 -0.06
CA ASP A 60 6.06 -9.30 0.29
C ASP A 60 7.09 -9.32 1.45
N PRO A 61 6.76 -9.95 2.59
CA PRO A 61 7.64 -10.02 3.74
C PRO A 61 8.91 -10.87 3.53
N GLY A 62 8.88 -11.88 2.65
CA GLY A 62 10.09 -12.66 2.32
C GLY A 62 11.16 -11.78 1.69
N THR A 63 10.76 -10.90 0.79
CA THR A 63 11.58 -9.86 0.16
C THR A 63 12.04 -8.80 1.18
N ARG A 64 11.21 -8.41 2.16
CA ARG A 64 11.66 -7.54 3.27
C ARG A 64 12.79 -8.20 4.07
N VAL A 65 12.66 -9.49 4.39
CA VAL A 65 13.69 -10.28 5.06
C VAL A 65 14.98 -10.37 4.23
N GLY A 66 14.90 -10.71 2.95
CA GLY A 66 16.05 -10.78 2.05
C GLY A 66 16.77 -9.44 1.91
N THR A 67 16.02 -8.34 1.87
CA THR A 67 16.54 -6.96 1.86
C THR A 67 17.36 -6.66 3.12
N ILE A 68 16.82 -6.98 4.30
CA ILE A 68 17.50 -6.75 5.59
C ILE A 68 18.81 -7.56 5.68
N ASP A 69 18.79 -8.83 5.24
CA ASP A 69 19.98 -9.68 5.27
C ASP A 69 21.02 -9.30 4.19
N ALA A 70 20.60 -8.72 3.07
CA ALA A 70 21.51 -8.16 2.06
C ALA A 70 22.26 -6.92 2.59
N LEU A 71 21.53 -5.94 3.14
CA LEU A 71 22.12 -4.76 3.78
C LEU A 71 23.13 -5.16 4.87
N ARG A 72 22.71 -6.05 5.78
CA ARG A 72 23.55 -6.56 6.88
C ARG A 72 24.80 -7.27 6.39
N ARG A 73 24.72 -8.09 5.33
CA ARG A 73 25.86 -8.85 4.78
C ARG A 73 26.97 -7.95 4.25
N GLU A 74 26.60 -6.87 3.56
CA GLU A 74 27.54 -5.87 3.05
C GLU A 74 27.97 -4.85 4.12
N GLY A 75 27.52 -5.00 5.37
CA GLY A 75 27.88 -4.11 6.49
C GLY A 75 27.17 -2.75 6.46
N ILE A 76 26.02 -2.64 5.77
CA ILE A 76 25.18 -1.45 5.78
C ILE A 76 24.17 -1.55 6.91
N ALA A 77 24.22 -0.60 7.85
CA ALA A 77 23.24 -0.46 8.92
C ALA A 77 21.94 0.13 8.39
N LEU A 78 20.83 -0.58 8.62
CA LEU A 78 19.49 -0.02 8.48
C LEU A 78 19.24 0.92 9.66
N GLU A 79 19.36 2.22 9.43
CA GLU A 79 19.21 3.26 10.46
C GLU A 79 17.79 3.87 10.46
N GLY A 80 17.10 3.85 9.32
CA GLY A 80 15.72 4.27 9.22
C GLY A 80 14.91 3.47 8.21
N ILE A 81 13.59 3.57 8.32
CA ILE A 81 12.62 3.00 7.37
C ILE A 81 11.65 4.10 6.94
N TRP A 82 11.45 4.27 5.64
CA TRP A 82 10.53 5.29 5.10
C TRP A 82 9.12 4.72 4.98
N VAL A 83 8.21 5.17 5.85
CA VAL A 83 6.82 4.69 5.93
C VAL A 83 5.86 5.88 6.04
N PRO A 84 5.34 6.40 4.91
CA PRO A 84 4.32 7.44 4.91
C PRO A 84 3.05 7.00 5.67
N HIS A 85 2.54 7.89 6.51
CA HIS A 85 1.25 7.69 7.19
C HIS A 85 0.44 8.98 7.07
N LEU A 86 -0.33 9.08 5.99
CA LEU A 86 -0.94 10.33 5.57
C LEU A 86 -2.19 10.65 6.41
N LEU A 87 -2.18 11.83 7.01
CA LEU A 87 -3.31 12.42 7.71
C LEU A 87 -4.48 12.56 6.72
N PRO A 88 -5.60 11.84 6.89
CA PRO A 88 -6.72 11.95 5.97
C PRO A 88 -7.39 13.33 6.07
N ASP A 89 -7.94 13.78 4.95
CA ASP A 89 -8.68 15.03 4.85
C ASP A 89 -10.13 14.85 5.32
N LEU A 90 -10.66 15.85 6.03
CA LEU A 90 -12.00 15.80 6.65
C LEU A 90 -13.16 15.60 5.65
N GLY A 91 -12.91 15.81 4.36
CA GLY A 91 -13.86 15.57 3.26
C GLY A 91 -13.76 14.18 2.60
N GLU A 92 -12.76 13.35 2.95
CA GLU A 92 -12.61 12.02 2.38
C GLU A 92 -13.66 11.04 2.93
N SER A 93 -14.32 10.29 2.04
CA SER A 93 -15.38 9.33 2.42
C SER A 93 -14.89 8.17 3.29
N ASP A 94 -13.58 7.93 3.33
CA ASP A 94 -12.92 6.91 4.14
C ASP A 94 -12.15 7.49 5.35
N TYR A 95 -12.30 8.80 5.66
CA TYR A 95 -11.63 9.46 6.79
C TYR A 95 -11.75 8.67 8.09
N GLN A 96 -12.96 8.20 8.43
CA GLN A 96 -13.23 7.43 9.65
C GLN A 96 -12.57 6.03 9.68
N ALA A 97 -12.11 5.52 8.53
CA ALA A 97 -11.37 4.26 8.42
C ALA A 97 -9.83 4.45 8.38
N ARG A 98 -9.35 5.68 8.11
CA ARG A 98 -7.92 6.04 8.05
C ARG A 98 -7.44 6.87 9.24
N PHE A 99 -8.33 7.61 9.90
CA PHE A 99 -7.94 8.50 10.99
C PHE A 99 -7.60 7.70 12.26
N GLY A 100 -6.37 7.82 12.77
CA GLY A 100 -5.87 7.04 13.90
C GLY A 100 -5.67 5.55 13.62
N ALA A 101 -5.88 5.11 12.38
CA ALA A 101 -5.67 3.73 11.97
C ALA A 101 -4.19 3.34 12.08
N MET A 102 -3.92 2.05 12.29
CA MET A 102 -2.56 1.52 12.22
C MET A 102 -2.32 0.90 10.84
N PRO A 103 -1.37 1.38 10.03
CA PRO A 103 -0.97 0.69 8.81
C PRO A 103 -0.43 -0.70 9.17
N TYR A 104 -1.13 -1.77 8.77
CA TYR A 104 -0.69 -3.13 9.08
C TYR A 104 0.72 -3.44 8.52
N ALA A 105 1.06 -2.90 7.34
CA ALA A 105 2.38 -3.01 6.76
C ALA A 105 3.48 -2.40 7.65
N LEU A 106 3.19 -1.31 8.36
CA LEU A 106 4.10 -0.74 9.36
C LEU A 106 4.31 -1.74 10.51
N ARG A 107 3.23 -2.28 11.10
CA ARG A 107 3.32 -3.26 12.20
C ARG A 107 4.24 -4.43 11.84
N THR A 108 3.99 -5.09 10.70
CA THR A 108 4.84 -6.23 10.31
C THR A 108 6.27 -5.85 9.95
N LEU A 109 6.51 -4.62 9.46
CA LEU A 109 7.87 -4.15 9.24
C LEU A 109 8.61 -3.93 10.57
N LEU A 110 7.97 -3.30 11.57
CA LEU A 110 8.55 -3.11 12.91
C LEU A 110 8.81 -4.44 13.62
N ASP A 111 7.84 -5.35 13.59
CA ASP A 111 7.99 -6.74 14.05
C ASP A 111 9.19 -7.44 13.40
N THR A 112 9.39 -7.27 12.09
CA THR A 112 10.43 -7.96 11.33
C THR A 112 11.82 -7.41 11.61
N VAL A 113 11.99 -6.08 11.71
CA VAL A 113 13.29 -5.47 12.04
C VAL A 113 13.68 -5.73 13.51
N THR A 114 12.73 -5.62 14.45
CA THR A 114 13.03 -5.78 15.88
C THR A 114 13.29 -7.23 16.28
N ARG A 115 12.54 -8.21 15.75
CA ARG A 115 12.88 -9.65 15.92
C ARG A 115 14.27 -10.01 15.37
N ARG A 116 14.83 -9.17 14.49
CA ARG A 116 16.18 -9.33 13.92
C ARG A 116 17.25 -8.51 14.65
N GLY A 117 16.91 -7.90 15.80
CA GLY A 117 17.83 -7.11 16.63
C GLY A 117 18.23 -5.78 15.99
N LEU A 118 17.37 -5.19 15.16
CA LEU A 118 17.57 -3.88 14.56
C LEU A 118 16.61 -2.86 15.19
N SER A 119 17.11 -1.64 15.39
CA SER A 119 16.35 -0.50 15.91
C SER A 119 16.35 0.69 14.94
N PRO A 120 15.76 0.57 13.73
CA PRO A 120 15.68 1.67 12.79
C PRO A 120 14.55 2.64 13.15
N ASP A 121 14.78 3.93 12.96
CA ASP A 121 13.77 4.96 13.18
C ASP A 121 12.73 5.00 12.06
N VAL A 122 11.48 5.32 12.42
CA VAL A 122 10.33 5.31 11.49
C VAL A 122 10.15 6.69 10.86
N TRP A 123 10.70 6.87 9.66
CA TRP A 123 10.61 8.13 8.91
C TRP A 123 9.23 8.26 8.26
N MET A 124 8.43 9.20 8.78
CA MET A 124 6.98 9.25 8.59
C MET A 124 6.52 10.65 8.13
N PRO A 125 6.43 10.91 6.82
CA PRO A 125 5.67 12.05 6.32
C PRO A 125 4.17 11.82 6.53
N ILE A 126 3.46 12.87 6.94
CA ILE A 126 2.01 12.85 7.18
C ILE A 126 1.19 13.59 6.11
N ALA A 127 1.87 14.20 5.14
CA ALA A 127 1.28 14.83 3.97
C ALA A 127 2.26 14.75 2.80
N PHE A 128 1.77 14.99 1.58
CA PHE A 128 2.59 15.34 0.42
C PHE A 128 2.02 16.61 -0.21
N SER A 129 2.87 17.56 -0.56
CA SER A 129 2.47 18.84 -1.17
C SER A 129 3.62 19.42 -2.02
N PRO A 130 3.32 20.31 -2.98
CA PRO A 130 4.35 21.04 -3.69
C PRO A 130 5.27 21.85 -2.75
N PRO A 131 6.55 22.07 -3.11
CA PRO A 131 7.43 22.98 -2.40
C PRO A 131 6.88 24.42 -2.37
N GLY A 132 7.16 25.14 -1.28
CA GLY A 132 6.72 26.51 -1.05
C GLY A 132 5.86 26.65 0.21
N ALA A 133 5.60 27.90 0.61
CA ALA A 133 4.84 28.21 1.83
C ALA A 133 3.35 27.85 1.70
N PRO A 134 2.72 27.26 2.72
CA PRO A 134 1.30 26.90 2.70
C PRO A 134 0.36 28.10 2.92
N PRO A 135 -0.95 27.93 2.66
CA PRO A 135 -1.96 28.91 3.07
C PRO A 135 -1.94 29.16 4.59
N THR A 136 -1.94 30.42 5.01
CA THR A 136 -1.92 30.80 6.44
C THR A 136 -3.21 30.38 7.14
N LEU A 137 -3.10 29.50 8.13
CA LEU A 137 -4.19 29.21 9.08
C LEU A 137 -4.24 30.27 10.20
N THR A 138 -5.42 30.51 10.78
CA THR A 138 -5.49 31.21 12.07
C THR A 138 -4.89 30.36 13.19
N ALA A 139 -4.41 30.98 14.27
CA ALA A 139 -3.81 30.27 15.40
C ALA A 139 -4.76 29.21 16.01
N HIS A 140 -6.08 29.43 15.99
CA HIS A 140 -7.07 28.44 16.43
C HIS A 140 -7.16 27.24 15.46
N GLN A 141 -7.22 27.49 14.16
CA GLN A 141 -7.22 26.42 13.15
C GLN A 141 -5.92 25.61 13.20
N HIS A 142 -4.76 26.27 13.30
CA HIS A 142 -3.46 25.61 13.46
C HIS A 142 -3.44 24.70 14.69
N ALA A 143 -3.91 25.16 15.85
CA ALA A 143 -3.99 24.35 17.06
C ALA A 143 -4.92 23.12 16.89
N VAL A 144 -6.07 23.28 16.23
CA VAL A 144 -6.99 22.16 15.93
C VAL A 144 -6.34 21.13 15.01
N GLU A 145 -5.64 21.59 13.96
CA GLU A 145 -4.96 20.70 13.00
C GLU A 145 -3.75 19.99 13.62
N VAL A 146 -2.98 20.67 14.50
CA VAL A 146 -1.89 20.07 15.29
C VAL A 146 -2.42 18.95 16.18
N GLU A 147 -3.52 19.17 16.91
CA GLU A 147 -4.09 18.13 17.78
C GLU A 147 -4.69 16.97 16.95
N ARG A 148 -5.34 17.26 15.80
CA ARG A 148 -5.80 16.25 14.83
C ARG A 148 -4.64 15.39 14.30
N ALA A 149 -3.50 15.99 13.98
CA ALA A 149 -2.31 15.27 13.54
C ALA A 149 -1.69 14.42 14.66
N ALA A 150 -1.63 14.94 15.89
CA ALA A 150 -1.13 14.21 17.05
C ALA A 150 -2.02 13.02 17.42
N ASP A 151 -3.34 13.14 17.31
CA ASP A 151 -4.27 12.02 17.54
C ASP A 151 -4.17 10.95 16.44
N HIS A 152 -4.05 11.35 15.17
CA HIS A 152 -3.78 10.43 14.07
C HIS A 152 -2.47 9.64 14.27
N LEU A 153 -1.40 10.32 14.68
CA LEU A 153 -0.08 9.71 14.92
C LEU A 153 0.01 8.88 16.22
N THR A 154 -0.84 9.13 17.21
CA THR A 154 -0.75 8.55 18.56
C THR A 154 -0.65 7.02 18.56
N ALA A 155 -1.38 6.33 17.68
CA ALA A 155 -1.29 4.88 17.55
C ALA A 155 0.09 4.43 17.02
N SER A 156 0.58 5.08 15.96
CA SER A 156 1.87 4.76 15.31
C SER A 156 3.06 4.99 16.24
N VAL A 157 3.07 6.13 16.95
CA VAL A 157 4.13 6.49 17.89
C VAL A 157 4.18 5.54 19.09
N ARG A 158 3.00 5.12 19.61
CA ARG A 158 2.91 4.09 20.67
C ARG A 158 3.45 2.74 20.22
N LEU A 159 3.18 2.33 18.98
CA LEU A 159 3.70 1.07 18.46
C LEU A 159 5.23 1.13 18.30
N ALA A 160 5.76 2.20 17.70
CA ALA A 160 7.21 2.43 17.63
C ALA A 160 7.86 2.40 19.03
N HIS A 161 7.23 3.04 20.02
CA HIS A 161 7.72 3.03 21.41
C HIS A 161 7.78 1.62 22.01
N GLY A 162 6.75 0.79 21.79
CA GLY A 162 6.71 -0.61 22.24
C GLY A 162 7.78 -1.50 21.58
N HIS A 163 8.28 -1.10 20.41
CA HIS A 163 9.42 -1.73 19.73
C HIS A 163 10.79 -1.10 20.09
N GLY A 164 10.82 -0.07 20.95
CA GLY A 164 12.04 0.65 21.32
C GLY A 164 12.55 1.64 20.26
N LEU A 165 11.68 2.12 19.37
CA LEU A 165 12.00 2.94 18.19
C LEU A 165 11.44 4.36 18.32
N CYS A 166 12.06 5.32 17.64
CA CYS A 166 11.49 6.66 17.46
C CYS A 166 10.71 6.78 16.14
N VAL A 167 9.77 7.73 16.10
CA VAL A 167 9.15 8.22 14.86
C VAL A 167 9.85 9.52 14.49
N VAL A 168 10.12 9.71 13.19
CA VAL A 168 10.79 10.90 12.67
C VAL A 168 9.85 11.55 11.66
N LEU A 169 9.25 12.68 12.05
CA LEU A 169 8.42 13.48 11.16
C LEU A 169 9.31 14.14 10.12
N THR A 170 8.87 14.18 8.86
CA THR A 170 9.69 14.72 7.76
C THR A 170 8.86 15.65 6.89
N ASN A 171 9.39 16.84 6.57
CA ASN A 171 8.68 17.78 5.73
C ASN A 171 8.61 17.33 4.27
N GLN A 172 7.43 17.55 3.68
CA GLN A 172 7.06 17.21 2.31
C GLN A 172 6.18 18.32 1.70
N GLY A 173 6.52 19.58 2.01
CA GLY A 173 5.72 20.77 1.66
C GLY A 173 4.42 20.88 2.47
N GLY A 174 3.64 21.93 2.19
CA GLY A 174 2.32 22.16 2.79
C GLY A 174 2.35 22.45 4.29
N TRP A 175 1.16 22.57 4.92
CA TRP A 175 1.04 22.94 6.34
C TRP A 175 1.82 22.00 7.28
N ALA A 176 1.74 20.69 7.05
CA ALA A 176 2.45 19.68 7.85
C ALA A 176 3.97 19.64 7.59
N GLY A 177 4.45 20.24 6.51
CA GLY A 177 5.87 20.36 6.20
C GLY A 177 6.55 21.60 6.80
N GLU A 178 5.80 22.49 7.43
CA GLU A 178 6.39 23.67 8.07
C GLU A 178 7.11 23.30 9.38
N PRO A 179 8.35 23.79 9.61
CA PRO A 179 9.13 23.44 10.80
C PRO A 179 8.41 23.73 12.13
N GLN A 180 7.68 24.85 12.21
CA GLN A 180 6.85 25.20 13.34
C GLN A 180 5.74 24.15 13.57
N THR A 181 5.01 23.76 12.52
CA THR A 181 3.97 22.72 12.60
C THR A 181 4.53 21.38 13.08
N MET A 182 5.67 20.94 12.53
CA MET A 182 6.30 19.69 12.95
C MET A 182 6.70 19.75 14.43
N ARG A 183 7.21 20.90 14.90
CA ARG A 183 7.54 21.11 16.31
C ARG A 183 6.30 21.11 17.21
N ASP A 184 5.23 21.77 16.80
CA ASP A 184 3.97 21.82 17.57
C ASP A 184 3.32 20.43 17.68
N ILE A 185 3.44 19.58 16.65
CA ILE A 185 2.99 18.18 16.67
C ILE A 185 3.85 17.33 17.61
N VAL A 186 5.19 17.51 17.61
CA VAL A 186 6.08 16.86 18.59
C VAL A 186 5.70 17.26 20.02
N ASP A 187 5.49 18.56 20.28
CA ASP A 187 5.08 19.04 21.60
C ASP A 187 3.67 18.54 21.98
N ALA A 188 2.76 18.35 21.03
CA ALA A 188 1.42 17.76 21.24
C ALA A 188 1.47 16.25 21.55
N LEU A 189 2.39 15.50 20.93
CA LEU A 189 2.65 14.10 21.26
C LEU A 189 3.36 13.98 22.62
N ALA A 190 4.29 14.89 22.94
CA ALA A 190 4.94 14.96 24.24
C ALA A 190 3.94 15.26 25.38
N ARG A 191 2.92 16.11 25.14
CA ARG A 191 1.78 16.31 26.07
C ARG A 191 0.97 15.02 26.32
N ARG A 192 0.89 14.11 25.34
CA ARG A 192 0.28 12.77 25.45
C ARG A 192 1.21 11.72 26.09
N GLY A 193 2.40 12.14 26.57
CA GLY A 193 3.44 11.26 27.13
C GLY A 193 4.34 10.59 26.09
N LEU A 194 4.15 10.88 24.80
CA LEU A 194 4.84 10.23 23.69
C LEU A 194 6.05 11.06 23.26
N ARG A 195 7.23 10.72 23.80
CA ARG A 195 8.49 11.48 23.63
C ARG A 195 9.48 10.86 22.65
N ASN A 196 9.17 9.70 22.08
CA ASN A 196 9.96 9.02 21.06
C ASN A 196 9.68 9.60 19.64
N VAL A 197 9.69 10.93 19.51
CA VAL A 197 9.35 11.64 18.27
C VAL A 197 10.35 12.75 18.00
N GLY A 198 10.92 12.76 16.79
CA GLY A 198 11.82 13.80 16.30
C GLY A 198 11.43 14.28 14.90
N VAL A 199 12.28 15.12 14.32
CA VAL A 199 12.10 15.78 13.02
C VAL A 199 13.34 15.58 12.15
N ALA A 200 13.13 15.23 10.88
CA ALA A 200 14.15 15.29 9.83
C ALA A 200 13.83 16.42 8.84
N LEU A 201 14.71 17.42 8.78
CA LEU A 201 14.54 18.56 7.88
C LEU A 201 15.08 18.22 6.48
N GLN A 202 14.19 18.15 5.50
CA GLN A 202 14.47 17.90 4.11
C GLN A 202 14.60 19.21 3.34
N LEU A 203 15.83 19.59 2.95
CA LEU A 203 16.08 20.90 2.34
C LEU A 203 15.39 21.07 0.97
N GLN A 204 15.17 19.99 0.23
CA GLN A 204 14.45 20.05 -1.04
C GLN A 204 12.95 20.35 -0.91
N HIS A 205 12.39 20.21 0.30
CA HIS A 205 11.03 20.62 0.65
C HIS A 205 11.00 21.83 1.61
N ALA A 206 12.13 22.52 1.77
CA ALA A 206 12.31 23.70 2.64
C ALA A 206 13.18 24.79 1.98
N GLN A 207 13.24 24.84 0.64
CA GLN A 207 14.04 25.82 -0.12
C GLN A 207 13.71 27.27 0.31
N HIS A 208 12.43 27.56 0.58
CA HIS A 208 11.94 28.86 1.04
C HIS A 208 12.46 29.28 2.42
N HIS A 209 12.85 28.32 3.26
CA HIS A 209 13.38 28.55 4.61
C HIS A 209 14.89 28.74 4.67
N VAL A 210 15.63 28.51 3.57
CA VAL A 210 17.11 28.54 3.61
C VAL A 210 17.70 29.95 3.74
N ALA A 211 16.88 30.99 3.57
CA ALA A 211 17.25 32.35 3.95
C ALA A 211 17.37 32.53 5.49
N ASP A 212 16.58 31.78 6.26
CA ASP A 212 16.43 31.89 7.72
C ASP A 212 16.82 30.58 8.44
N LEU A 213 17.65 29.75 7.79
CA LEU A 213 17.97 28.38 8.23
C LEU A 213 18.47 28.32 9.68
N ASP A 214 19.28 29.29 10.11
CA ASP A 214 19.81 29.38 11.48
C ASP A 214 18.67 29.46 12.52
N SER A 215 17.61 30.21 12.20
CA SER A 215 16.40 30.31 13.02
C SER A 215 15.60 29.01 13.02
N ILE A 216 15.56 28.27 11.91
CA ILE A 216 14.87 26.97 11.81
C ILE A 216 15.62 25.87 12.57
N LEU A 217 16.96 25.86 12.52
CA LEU A 217 17.79 24.96 13.32
C LEU A 217 17.59 25.26 14.82
N ALA A 218 17.54 26.53 15.22
CA ALA A 218 17.27 26.94 16.59
C ALA A 218 15.82 26.66 17.07
N LEU A 219 14.83 26.67 16.17
CA LEU A 219 13.43 26.34 16.47
C LEU A 219 13.24 24.84 16.72
N LEU A 220 13.82 24.00 15.85
CA LEU A 220 13.72 22.55 15.97
C LEU A 220 14.59 22.03 17.13
N SER A 221 15.84 22.50 17.24
CA SER A 221 16.73 22.26 18.39
C SER A 221 16.78 20.78 18.79
N GLU A 222 16.41 20.43 20.04
CA GLU A 222 16.39 19.07 20.58
C GLU A 222 15.53 18.07 19.79
N SER A 223 14.57 18.52 18.96
CA SER A 223 13.77 17.63 18.11
C SER A 223 14.41 17.33 16.75
N LEU A 224 15.44 18.07 16.32
CA LEU A 224 16.08 17.86 15.01
C LEU A 224 17.05 16.66 15.05
N VAL A 225 16.60 15.50 14.58
CA VAL A 225 17.43 14.28 14.54
C VAL A 225 18.28 14.17 13.27
N ALA A 226 17.80 14.72 12.14
CA ALA A 226 18.47 14.60 10.85
C ALA A 226 18.23 15.78 9.91
N VAL A 227 19.15 15.98 8.96
CA VAL A 227 19.00 16.92 7.85
C VAL A 227 19.29 16.19 6.54
N VAL A 228 18.30 16.14 5.63
CA VAL A 228 18.49 15.63 4.27
C VAL A 228 18.99 16.78 3.39
N ILE A 229 20.25 16.70 2.95
CA ILE A 229 20.92 17.78 2.23
C ILE A 229 20.70 17.69 0.73
N SER A 230 20.12 18.76 0.17
CA SER A 230 19.99 19.00 -1.27
C SER A 230 20.67 20.31 -1.65
N GLY A 231 21.06 20.48 -2.91
CA GLY A 231 21.46 21.80 -3.42
C GLY A 231 20.28 22.77 -3.38
N VAL A 232 20.56 24.02 -3.00
CA VAL A 232 19.56 25.08 -2.82
C VAL A 232 19.96 26.34 -3.59
N ASP A 233 19.01 26.89 -4.34
CA ASP A 233 19.14 28.18 -5.01
C ASP A 233 18.36 29.28 -4.29
N ALA A 234 18.85 30.52 -4.38
CA ALA A 234 18.10 31.69 -3.90
C ALA A 234 16.86 31.92 -4.78
N GLY A 235 15.67 31.67 -4.23
CA GLY A 235 14.41 31.74 -5.00
C GLY A 235 14.22 30.52 -5.93
N ALA A 236 14.57 29.32 -5.46
CA ALA A 236 14.44 28.09 -6.22
C ALA A 236 13.02 27.87 -6.75
N GLU A 237 11.99 28.29 -6.00
CA GLU A 237 10.57 28.22 -6.36
C GLU A 237 10.26 29.01 -7.63
N LEU A 238 10.93 30.15 -7.84
CA LEU A 238 10.76 31.01 -9.02
C LEU A 238 11.50 30.46 -10.25
N SER A 239 12.56 29.67 -10.03
CA SER A 239 13.39 29.10 -11.10
C SER A 239 12.98 27.67 -11.50
N GLY A 240 12.24 26.96 -10.66
CA GLY A 240 11.96 25.53 -10.79
C GLY A 240 13.16 24.61 -10.50
N ARG A 241 14.34 25.15 -10.16
CA ARG A 241 15.59 24.39 -9.92
C ARG A 241 15.66 23.80 -8.52
N VAL A 242 14.65 23.02 -8.16
CA VAL A 242 14.60 22.22 -6.93
C VAL A 242 15.33 20.88 -7.12
N ILE A 243 15.74 20.24 -6.01
CA ILE A 243 16.30 18.88 -6.02
C ILE A 243 17.61 18.82 -6.85
N LEU A 244 18.50 19.81 -6.64
CA LEU A 244 19.88 19.78 -7.11
C LEU A 244 20.73 18.87 -6.19
N PRO A 245 21.89 18.32 -6.65
CA PRO A 245 22.86 17.74 -5.73
C PRO A 245 23.39 18.80 -4.76
N PHE A 246 23.69 18.39 -3.52
CA PHE A 246 24.36 19.28 -2.58
C PHE A 246 25.74 19.66 -3.14
N GLY A 247 26.14 20.91 -2.93
CA GLY A 247 27.33 21.49 -3.54
C GLY A 247 27.13 22.01 -4.97
N ALA A 248 25.92 21.96 -5.58
CA ALA A 248 25.62 22.61 -6.87
C ALA A 248 24.76 23.90 -6.79
N GLY A 249 23.94 24.08 -5.76
CA GLY A 249 23.08 25.26 -5.55
C GLY A 249 23.86 26.51 -5.11
N SER A 250 23.31 27.70 -5.37
CA SER A 250 23.97 28.98 -5.01
C SER A 250 24.08 29.25 -3.50
N ARG A 251 23.29 28.56 -2.66
CA ARG A 251 23.26 28.73 -1.20
C ARG A 251 23.97 27.64 -0.39
N ASP A 252 24.47 26.57 -1.00
CA ASP A 252 24.96 25.38 -0.30
C ASP A 252 26.11 25.66 0.69
N ARG A 253 26.96 26.67 0.41
CA ARG A 253 28.00 27.11 1.36
C ARG A 253 27.42 27.82 2.60
N TRP A 254 26.28 28.50 2.48
CA TRP A 254 25.53 29.05 3.62
C TRP A 254 24.96 27.90 4.46
N VAL A 255 24.35 26.90 3.82
CA VAL A 255 23.84 25.70 4.51
C VAL A 255 24.96 24.99 5.27
N ALA A 256 26.13 24.80 4.65
CA ALA A 256 27.28 24.20 5.32
C ALA A 256 27.78 25.03 6.53
N HIS A 257 27.77 26.37 6.44
CA HIS A 257 28.07 27.24 7.57
C HIS A 257 27.02 27.10 8.69
N ALA A 258 25.73 27.23 8.39
CA ALA A 258 24.65 27.09 9.36
C ALA A 258 24.70 25.76 10.13
N LEU A 259 24.96 24.65 9.43
CA LEU A 259 25.10 23.33 10.07
C LEU A 259 26.36 23.22 10.97
N VAL A 260 27.48 23.84 10.59
CA VAL A 260 28.70 23.88 11.40
C VAL A 260 28.54 24.79 12.62
N ASP A 261 28.02 26.00 12.41
CA ASP A 261 27.99 27.06 13.42
C ASP A 261 26.81 26.90 14.42
N SER A 262 25.77 26.12 14.08
CA SER A 262 24.66 25.77 14.98
C SER A 262 25.02 24.81 16.13
N ALA A 263 26.21 24.20 16.10
CA ALA A 263 26.64 23.14 17.02
C ALA A 263 25.67 21.94 17.10
N TRP A 264 24.92 21.67 16.03
CA TRP A 264 24.07 20.49 15.90
C TRP A 264 24.88 19.23 15.55
N HIS A 265 24.49 18.09 16.11
CA HIS A 265 25.23 16.82 16.09
C HIS A 265 24.39 15.62 15.59
N GLY A 266 23.26 15.86 14.92
CA GLY A 266 22.42 14.80 14.34
C GLY A 266 22.95 14.24 13.02
N ARG A 267 22.12 13.47 12.31
CA ARG A 267 22.54 12.76 11.08
C ARG A 267 22.38 13.62 9.83
N VAL A 268 23.48 13.85 9.10
CA VAL A 268 23.40 14.35 7.72
C VAL A 268 23.10 13.20 6.76
N VAL A 269 22.11 13.41 5.90
CA VAL A 269 21.57 12.40 4.99
C VAL A 269 21.68 12.89 3.54
N VAL A 270 22.29 12.07 2.68
CA VAL A 270 22.33 12.30 1.23
C VAL A 270 21.23 11.49 0.54
N HIS A 271 20.65 12.03 -0.54
CA HIS A 271 19.48 11.43 -1.19
C HIS A 271 19.66 11.21 -2.69
N ALA A 272 19.05 10.15 -3.20
CA ALA A 272 19.05 9.77 -4.63
C ALA A 272 17.74 10.15 -5.35
N THR A 273 17.14 11.29 -5.00
CA THR A 273 15.86 11.72 -5.62
C THR A 273 16.08 12.17 -7.07
N GLY A 274 15.32 11.57 -7.98
CA GLY A 274 15.45 11.73 -9.43
C GLY A 274 15.54 10.35 -10.09
N HIS A 275 14.95 10.19 -11.27
CA HIS A 275 15.03 8.95 -12.04
C HIS A 275 16.32 8.92 -12.87
N ASP A 276 17.43 8.97 -12.14
CA ASP A 276 18.80 8.97 -12.61
C ASP A 276 19.56 7.81 -11.95
N ASP A 277 20.84 7.62 -12.26
CA ASP A 277 21.68 6.68 -11.52
C ASP A 277 21.88 7.16 -10.07
N ALA A 278 21.43 6.36 -9.10
CA ALA A 278 21.59 6.66 -7.68
C ALA A 278 23.06 6.81 -7.25
N GLU A 279 24.00 6.08 -7.88
CA GLU A 279 25.42 6.15 -7.54
C GLU A 279 26.02 7.50 -7.91
N ALA A 280 25.76 7.99 -9.13
CA ALA A 280 26.08 9.35 -9.55
C ALA A 280 25.36 10.42 -8.68
N ARG A 281 24.05 10.25 -8.42
CA ARG A 281 23.24 11.20 -7.63
C ARG A 281 23.80 11.42 -6.22
N LEU A 282 24.19 10.34 -5.54
CA LEU A 282 24.79 10.39 -4.20
C LEU A 282 26.23 10.92 -4.27
N THR A 283 27.04 10.48 -5.24
CA THR A 283 28.44 10.93 -5.39
C THR A 283 28.54 12.44 -5.54
N ASP A 284 27.71 13.05 -6.40
CA ASP A 284 27.70 14.50 -6.61
C ASP A 284 27.44 15.27 -5.30
N SER A 285 26.51 14.80 -4.47
CA SER A 285 26.17 15.43 -3.18
C SER A 285 27.25 15.22 -2.10
N ILE A 286 27.95 14.08 -2.12
CA ILE A 286 29.06 13.80 -1.19
C ILE A 286 30.26 14.69 -1.54
N GLU A 287 30.70 14.70 -2.81
CA GLU A 287 31.80 15.54 -3.28
C GLU A 287 31.49 17.04 -3.08
N GLY A 288 30.23 17.42 -3.26
CA GLY A 288 29.74 18.77 -3.00
C GLY A 288 29.74 19.17 -1.52
N LEU A 289 29.46 18.23 -0.60
CA LEU A 289 29.56 18.44 0.85
C LEU A 289 31.03 18.56 1.29
N GLU A 290 31.88 17.65 0.82
CA GLU A 290 33.33 17.67 1.06
C GLU A 290 33.95 18.98 0.55
N TRP A 291 33.56 19.45 -0.64
CA TRP A 291 33.95 20.76 -1.15
C TRP A 291 33.44 21.91 -0.27
N ALA A 292 32.17 21.91 0.12
CA ALA A 292 31.61 22.99 0.92
C ALA A 292 32.30 23.13 2.29
N LEU A 293 32.57 22.01 2.96
CA LEU A 293 33.27 21.98 4.25
C LEU A 293 34.77 22.27 4.10
N GLY A 294 35.43 21.75 3.06
CA GLY A 294 36.80 22.11 2.72
C GLY A 294 36.95 23.62 2.49
N ARG A 295 35.97 24.25 1.83
CA ARG A 295 35.91 25.70 1.62
C ARG A 295 35.75 26.49 2.92
N ILE A 296 35.17 25.92 3.99
CA ILE A 296 35.13 26.50 5.34
C ILE A 296 36.49 26.31 6.03
N ALA A 297 37.06 25.11 6.01
CA ALA A 297 38.39 24.78 6.55
C ALA A 297 39.57 25.53 5.87
N GLY A 298 39.30 26.22 4.75
CA GLY A 298 40.20 27.17 4.11
C GLY A 298 40.68 26.78 2.72
N ASP A 299 40.38 25.56 2.27
CA ASP A 299 40.76 25.02 0.95
C ASP A 299 40.26 25.92 -0.20
N ARG A 300 40.92 25.83 -1.35
CA ARG A 300 40.67 26.62 -2.57
C ARG A 300 40.46 25.77 -3.81
N SER A 301 40.28 24.46 -3.65
CA SER A 301 39.86 23.56 -4.73
C SER A 301 38.63 24.12 -5.49
N PRO A 302 38.58 23.92 -6.82
CA PRO A 302 37.43 24.34 -7.62
C PRO A 302 36.16 23.60 -7.18
N ARG A 303 35.01 24.19 -7.50
CA ARG A 303 33.71 23.54 -7.30
C ARG A 303 33.64 22.25 -8.14
N PRO A 304 33.22 21.09 -7.58
CA PRO A 304 32.99 19.90 -8.39
C PRO A 304 31.90 20.17 -9.43
N ALA A 305 32.06 19.61 -10.62
CA ALA A 305 31.04 19.63 -11.66
C ALA A 305 30.15 18.38 -11.49
N PRO A 306 28.85 18.52 -11.17
CA PRO A 306 27.99 17.37 -10.95
C PRO A 306 27.76 16.59 -12.23
N ARG A 307 27.75 15.26 -12.11
CA ARG A 307 27.44 14.29 -13.18
C ARG A 307 26.00 14.42 -13.63
N VAL A 308 25.10 14.72 -12.69
CA VAL A 308 23.67 14.95 -12.92
C VAL A 308 23.28 16.28 -12.26
N LEU A 309 23.31 17.39 -13.02
CA LEU A 309 22.99 18.71 -12.46
C LEU A 309 21.51 18.87 -12.08
N GLU A 310 20.61 18.44 -12.97
CA GLU A 310 19.15 18.58 -12.82
C GLU A 310 18.52 17.18 -12.90
N PRO A 311 17.54 16.85 -12.05
CA PRO A 311 17.03 15.48 -11.94
C PRO A 311 16.13 15.11 -13.13
N THR A 312 16.30 13.89 -13.64
CA THR A 312 15.35 13.29 -14.58
C THR A 312 14.09 12.87 -13.82
N TRP A 313 12.92 12.93 -14.47
CA TRP A 313 11.65 12.48 -13.88
C TRP A 313 11.01 11.39 -14.75
N PRO A 314 10.35 10.38 -14.15
CA PRO A 314 9.57 9.40 -14.91
C PRO A 314 8.48 10.08 -15.75
N PRO A 315 8.05 9.50 -16.89
CA PRO A 315 6.92 10.01 -17.64
C PRO A 315 5.67 10.18 -16.75
N GLY A 316 5.15 11.41 -16.68
CA GLY A 316 4.01 11.77 -15.83
C GLY A 316 4.36 12.35 -14.45
N TRP A 317 5.60 12.23 -13.97
CA TRP A 317 6.07 12.81 -12.69
C TRP A 317 6.42 14.31 -12.80
N ALA A 318 5.58 15.08 -13.48
CA ALA A 318 5.87 16.48 -13.76
C ALA A 318 5.58 17.38 -12.55
N TRP A 319 6.62 17.75 -11.80
CA TRP A 319 6.62 18.96 -10.94
C TRP A 319 6.57 20.26 -11.74
N ARG A 320 6.02 20.23 -12.97
CA ARG A 320 5.77 21.44 -13.75
C ARG A 320 4.53 22.10 -13.18
N THR A 321 4.72 23.33 -12.70
CA THR A 321 3.63 24.33 -12.71
C THR A 321 2.99 24.35 -14.09
N ASP A 322 1.67 24.57 -14.15
CA ASP A 322 0.95 24.75 -15.41
C ASP A 322 1.39 26.04 -16.10
N ALA A 323 2.51 25.95 -16.82
CA ALA A 323 2.91 26.91 -17.83
C ALA A 323 1.89 26.83 -18.97
N ALA A 324 0.81 27.61 -18.81
CA ALA A 324 -0.23 27.80 -19.80
C ALA A 324 0.38 28.12 -21.18
N THR A 325 -0.38 27.77 -22.24
CA THR A 325 -0.10 27.97 -23.66
C THR A 325 0.97 29.05 -23.94
N PRO A 326 2.11 28.71 -24.58
CA PRO A 326 3.23 29.63 -24.71
C PRO A 326 2.75 30.95 -25.33
N PRO A 327 3.03 32.10 -24.69
CA PRO A 327 2.42 33.37 -25.06
C PRO A 327 2.83 33.75 -26.48
N THR A 328 1.84 34.17 -27.28
CA THR A 328 2.02 34.54 -28.69
C THR A 328 3.19 35.53 -28.83
N PRO A 329 4.21 35.24 -29.66
CA PRO A 329 5.41 36.07 -29.74
C PRO A 329 5.08 37.45 -30.30
N GLY A 330 4.99 38.44 -29.41
CA GLY A 330 4.63 39.82 -29.77
C GLY A 330 4.43 40.76 -28.58
N VAL A 331 3.99 40.27 -27.41
CA VAL A 331 3.77 41.12 -26.23
C VAL A 331 5.03 41.17 -25.36
N ARG A 332 5.68 42.34 -25.32
CA ARG A 332 6.81 42.63 -24.43
C ARG A 332 6.24 42.94 -23.03
N PRO A 333 6.73 42.33 -21.93
CA PRO A 333 6.22 42.63 -20.60
C PRO A 333 6.49 44.10 -20.20
N PRO A 334 5.60 44.74 -19.42
CA PRO A 334 5.77 46.12 -18.99
C PRO A 334 6.96 46.27 -18.03
N LYS A 335 7.71 47.37 -18.18
CA LYS A 335 8.79 47.72 -17.25
C LYS A 335 8.24 48.35 -15.97
N SER A 336 7.81 47.52 -15.03
CA SER A 336 7.63 47.94 -13.63
C SER A 336 8.82 47.45 -12.79
N PRO A 337 9.42 48.29 -11.93
CA PRO A 337 10.46 47.84 -11.01
C PRO A 337 9.88 46.97 -9.89
N LEU A 338 10.63 45.97 -9.46
CA LEU A 338 10.30 45.15 -8.29
C LEU A 338 10.53 45.94 -7.00
N PRO A 339 9.65 45.85 -5.98
CA PRO A 339 9.91 46.41 -4.67
C PRO A 339 10.94 45.56 -3.91
N THR A 340 11.82 46.20 -3.15
CA THR A 340 12.75 45.54 -2.22
C THR A 340 12.11 45.28 -0.85
N PRO A 341 12.65 44.37 -0.01
CA PRO A 341 11.97 43.91 1.21
C PRO A 341 11.75 44.97 2.31
N TYR A 342 12.36 46.15 2.20
CA TYR A 342 12.21 47.25 3.15
C TYR A 342 11.67 48.48 2.42
N GLY A 343 10.43 48.86 2.72
CA GLY A 343 9.67 49.88 1.98
C GLY A 343 10.20 51.31 2.13
N GLN A 344 11.25 51.63 1.39
CA GLN A 344 11.81 52.98 1.22
C GLN A 344 12.07 53.25 -0.27
N PRO A 345 11.76 54.45 -0.79
CA PRO A 345 12.05 54.80 -2.18
C PRO A 345 13.56 55.01 -2.39
N GLU A 346 14.11 54.52 -3.51
CA GLU A 346 15.52 54.76 -3.82
C GLU A 346 15.85 56.25 -4.01
N PRO A 347 16.99 56.74 -3.49
CA PRO A 347 17.51 58.06 -3.82
C PRO A 347 17.99 58.07 -5.28
N ARG A 348 17.31 58.83 -6.13
CA ARG A 348 17.60 58.94 -7.58
C ARG A 348 19.08 59.24 -7.83
N ARG A 349 19.76 58.38 -8.59
CA ARG A 349 21.01 58.72 -9.29
C ARG A 349 20.68 59.09 -10.74
N GLU A 350 21.26 60.19 -11.22
CA GLU A 350 20.97 60.72 -12.55
C GLU A 350 21.64 59.90 -13.67
N HIS A 351 21.02 59.90 -14.85
CA HIS A 351 21.56 59.20 -16.01
C HIS A 351 22.61 60.07 -16.73
N ALA A 352 23.85 59.57 -16.83
CA ALA A 352 24.76 59.99 -17.88
C ALA A 352 24.46 59.20 -19.17
N ARG A 353 24.16 59.88 -20.28
CA ARG A 353 24.00 59.26 -21.61
C ARG A 353 25.34 59.14 -22.32
N VAL A 354 25.52 58.06 -23.10
CA VAL A 354 26.29 58.08 -24.35
C VAL A 354 25.58 57.18 -25.36
N ASP A 355 25.32 57.68 -26.57
CA ASP A 355 24.77 56.93 -27.71
C ASP A 355 25.89 56.48 -28.66
N ALA A 356 25.77 55.29 -29.29
CA ALA A 356 26.46 55.00 -30.56
C ALA A 356 25.92 53.78 -31.35
N ALA A 357 25.73 54.00 -32.65
CA ALA A 357 25.91 53.08 -33.79
C ALA A 357 25.16 51.72 -33.89
N LEU A 358 24.30 51.62 -34.92
CA LEU A 358 24.02 50.36 -35.62
C LEU A 358 25.21 49.95 -36.51
N ALA A 359 25.37 48.65 -36.78
CA ALA A 359 25.13 48.03 -38.10
C ALA A 359 26.07 46.86 -38.47
N PHE A 360 25.52 45.67 -38.76
CA PHE A 360 25.88 44.93 -40.00
C PHE A 360 24.82 43.88 -40.43
N LEU A 361 24.25 44.12 -41.62
CA LEU A 361 23.64 43.24 -42.64
C LEU A 361 22.80 41.97 -42.35
N LYS A 362 21.79 41.80 -43.24
CA LYS A 362 20.95 40.61 -43.49
C LYS A 362 21.62 39.66 -44.50
N GLY A 363 21.21 38.38 -44.59
CA GLY A 363 21.87 37.36 -45.46
C GLY A 363 21.01 36.19 -45.98
N SER A 364 19.74 36.44 -46.34
CA SER A 364 18.80 35.64 -47.16
C SER A 364 19.14 34.24 -47.77
N HIS A 365 18.18 33.31 -47.58
CA HIS A 365 17.58 32.35 -48.56
C HIS A 365 18.23 30.98 -48.87
N GLY A 366 17.36 30.00 -49.15
CA GLY A 366 17.64 28.66 -49.69
C GLY A 366 16.54 27.65 -49.32
N ALA A 367 15.96 26.91 -50.28
CA ALA A 367 14.81 26.03 -50.05
C ALA A 367 14.84 24.75 -50.90
N ASN A 368 14.26 23.64 -50.39
CA ASN A 368 13.41 22.71 -51.17
C ASN A 368 12.75 21.58 -50.36
N ARG A 369 11.72 20.97 -50.96
CA ARG A 369 10.91 19.79 -50.55
C ARG A 369 10.18 19.29 -51.84
N PRO A 370 9.49 18.12 -51.90
CA PRO A 370 9.49 16.95 -51.02
C PRO A 370 9.73 15.61 -51.78
N ALA A 371 9.74 14.46 -51.09
CA ALA A 371 9.49 13.14 -51.70
C ALA A 371 8.97 12.12 -50.66
N SER A 372 8.15 11.16 -51.09
CA SER A 372 7.62 9.99 -50.34
C SER A 372 6.84 9.08 -51.31
N PRO A 373 6.51 7.81 -51.00
CA PRO A 373 7.10 6.89 -50.01
C PRO A 373 7.64 5.59 -50.68
N THR A 374 8.24 4.68 -49.91
CA THR A 374 8.32 3.25 -50.29
C THR A 374 8.06 2.37 -49.06
N SER A 375 7.49 1.19 -49.29
CA SER A 375 7.13 0.21 -48.27
C SER A 375 8.09 -0.98 -48.25
N SER A 376 8.38 -1.50 -47.06
CA SER A 376 8.76 -2.89 -46.85
C SER A 376 8.27 -3.32 -45.47
N GLY A 377 7.76 -4.55 -45.36
CA GLY A 377 7.29 -5.13 -44.10
C GLY A 377 8.23 -6.23 -43.63
N SER A 378 8.24 -6.51 -42.34
CA SER A 378 8.87 -7.70 -41.77
C SER A 378 7.98 -8.29 -40.66
N ALA A 379 8.11 -9.59 -40.45
CA ALA A 379 7.14 -10.42 -39.74
C ALA A 379 6.95 -10.07 -38.25
N ALA A 380 5.73 -10.24 -37.76
CA ALA A 380 5.44 -10.31 -36.33
C ALA A 380 5.88 -11.66 -35.75
N ALA A 381 6.48 -11.65 -34.56
CA ALA A 381 6.75 -12.84 -33.78
C ALA A 381 5.47 -13.37 -33.10
N PRO A 382 5.37 -14.68 -32.78
CA PRO A 382 4.14 -15.26 -32.23
C PRO A 382 3.81 -14.75 -30.82
N LEU A 383 2.52 -14.60 -30.54
CA LEU A 383 1.98 -14.29 -29.23
C LEU A 383 2.36 -15.38 -28.21
N ARG A 384 2.82 -14.96 -27.03
CA ARG A 384 2.92 -15.87 -25.86
C ARG A 384 1.51 -16.28 -25.42
N ALA A 385 1.38 -17.50 -24.88
CA ALA A 385 0.12 -18.00 -24.35
C ALA A 385 -0.39 -17.11 -23.20
N GLU A 386 -1.70 -16.85 -23.19
CA GLU A 386 -2.38 -16.06 -22.16
C GLU A 386 -2.32 -16.79 -20.82
N GLN A 387 -1.74 -16.14 -19.81
CA GLN A 387 -1.81 -16.62 -18.43
C GLN A 387 -3.19 -16.31 -17.88
N ARG A 388 -4.00 -17.36 -17.63
CA ARG A 388 -5.24 -17.20 -16.87
C ARG A 388 -4.90 -16.89 -15.40
N PRO A 389 -5.49 -15.85 -14.78
CA PRO A 389 -5.40 -15.70 -13.34
C PRO A 389 -6.14 -16.85 -12.61
N PRO A 390 -5.65 -17.31 -11.45
CA PRO A 390 -6.36 -18.27 -10.61
C PRO A 390 -7.66 -17.65 -10.09
N GLY A 391 -8.74 -18.45 -10.06
CA GLY A 391 -10.09 -17.97 -9.78
C GLY A 391 -10.69 -18.58 -8.50
N LEU A 392 -11.08 -17.73 -7.55
CA LEU A 392 -11.77 -18.11 -6.32
C LEU A 392 -13.17 -18.69 -6.58
N ALA A 393 -13.49 -19.85 -5.97
CA ALA A 393 -14.75 -20.56 -6.18
C ALA A 393 -15.95 -19.97 -5.40
N ALA A 394 -15.69 -19.12 -4.40
CA ALA A 394 -16.68 -18.34 -3.64
C ALA A 394 -17.73 -17.56 -4.47
N ALA A 395 -17.49 -17.42 -5.78
CA ALA A 395 -18.36 -16.82 -6.79
C ALA A 395 -19.68 -17.56 -7.12
N ARG A 396 -19.90 -18.80 -6.63
CA ARG A 396 -20.93 -19.71 -7.22
C ARG A 396 -22.20 -19.96 -6.39
N ALA A 397 -22.34 -19.39 -5.20
CA ALA A 397 -23.51 -19.58 -4.31
C ALA A 397 -24.45 -18.35 -4.25
N PHE A 398 -25.58 -18.50 -3.53
CA PHE A 398 -26.56 -17.46 -3.08
C PHE A 398 -27.49 -16.80 -4.12
N LEU A 399 -28.76 -17.28 -4.25
CA LEU A 399 -29.94 -16.53 -4.78
C LEU A 399 -31.29 -17.16 -4.38
N PRO A 400 -32.33 -16.35 -4.03
CA PRO A 400 -33.76 -16.71 -4.20
C PRO A 400 -34.54 -15.70 -5.09
N ARG A 401 -35.85 -15.93 -5.36
CA ARG A 401 -36.61 -15.28 -6.46
C ARG A 401 -38.08 -14.93 -6.20
N ARG A 402 -38.54 -13.82 -6.79
CA ARG A 402 -39.89 -13.56 -7.38
C ARG A 402 -39.71 -12.55 -8.54
N ARG A 403 -40.45 -12.52 -9.66
CA ARG A 403 -41.49 -13.41 -10.25
C ARG A 403 -41.11 -13.74 -11.71
N ARG A 404 -41.73 -14.74 -12.35
CA ARG A 404 -41.65 -14.94 -13.83
C ARG A 404 -42.87 -15.70 -14.36
N ALA A 405 -43.51 -15.16 -15.41
CA ALA A 405 -44.42 -15.83 -16.33
C ALA A 405 -44.53 -14.98 -17.61
N SER A 406 -44.88 -15.61 -18.75
CA SER A 406 -45.00 -15.03 -20.10
C SER A 406 -43.69 -14.75 -20.86
N LEU A 407 -43.82 -14.80 -22.20
CA LEU A 407 -42.79 -14.65 -23.26
C LEU A 407 -41.60 -15.64 -23.25
N LEU A 408 -41.87 -16.85 -23.76
CA LEU A 408 -40.90 -17.68 -24.51
C LEU A 408 -41.62 -18.35 -25.71
N HIS A 409 -42.04 -17.53 -26.69
CA HIS A 409 -42.61 -18.00 -27.96
C HIS A 409 -42.30 -17.09 -29.17
N ALA A 410 -41.24 -16.30 -29.06
CA ALA A 410 -40.67 -15.50 -30.13
C ALA A 410 -39.14 -15.48 -29.97
N LEU A 411 -38.40 -15.10 -31.02
CA LEU A 411 -36.94 -15.18 -31.12
C LEU A 411 -36.39 -16.61 -31.16
N ALA A 412 -36.99 -17.43 -32.04
CA ALA A 412 -36.40 -18.65 -32.58
C ALA A 412 -36.34 -18.63 -34.13
N THR A 413 -36.18 -17.44 -34.72
CA THR A 413 -35.93 -17.21 -36.16
C THR A 413 -35.22 -15.88 -36.39
N ASP A 414 -34.20 -15.89 -37.23
CA ASP A 414 -33.76 -14.79 -38.10
C ASP A 414 -33.78 -15.36 -39.53
N PRO A 415 -34.40 -14.67 -40.50
CA PRO A 415 -33.54 -14.04 -41.51
C PRO A 415 -34.07 -12.69 -42.04
N ALA A 416 -33.24 -11.65 -41.86
CA ALA A 416 -32.98 -10.54 -42.78
C ALA A 416 -33.93 -10.29 -43.99
N ARG A 417 -34.66 -9.16 -43.96
CA ARG A 417 -34.74 -8.17 -45.07
C ARG A 417 -35.41 -6.86 -44.62
N GLY A 418 -34.91 -5.73 -45.13
CA GLY A 418 -35.15 -4.38 -44.60
C GLY A 418 -36.47 -3.70 -45.00
N GLY A 419 -36.63 -2.45 -44.54
CA GLY A 419 -37.58 -1.51 -45.14
C GLY A 419 -38.40 -0.60 -44.21
N ARG A 420 -37.79 0.54 -43.79
CA ARG A 420 -38.38 1.90 -43.69
C ARG A 420 -39.62 2.22 -42.79
N THR A 421 -39.58 3.48 -42.34
CA THR A 421 -40.68 4.45 -42.10
C THR A 421 -41.66 4.25 -40.92
N ASP A 422 -41.53 5.21 -39.99
CA ASP A 422 -42.55 6.14 -39.47
C ASP A 422 -43.76 5.63 -38.65
N GLY A 423 -44.10 6.37 -37.59
CA GLY A 423 -45.37 6.17 -36.86
C GLY A 423 -45.46 6.81 -35.48
N SER A 424 -45.87 8.07 -35.42
CA SER A 424 -46.48 8.74 -34.26
C SER A 424 -47.71 7.99 -33.71
N ALA A 425 -48.23 8.20 -32.49
CA ALA A 425 -47.78 8.85 -31.24
C ALA A 425 -48.98 8.81 -30.25
N ARG A 426 -48.76 9.22 -28.98
CA ARG A 426 -49.80 9.65 -28.01
C ARG A 426 -50.80 8.54 -27.56
N ALA A 427 -51.52 8.69 -26.45
CA ALA A 427 -51.28 9.44 -25.20
C ALA A 427 -52.23 8.87 -24.12
N ASP A 428 -52.25 9.51 -22.94
CA ASP A 428 -53.35 9.53 -21.97
C ASP A 428 -53.67 8.21 -21.22
N SER A 429 -54.24 8.22 -20.02
CA SER A 429 -53.93 8.94 -18.76
C SER A 429 -54.79 8.30 -17.65
N GLU A 430 -54.48 8.57 -16.37
CA GLU A 430 -55.44 8.87 -15.27
C GLU A 430 -56.76 8.06 -15.06
N ASN A 431 -57.25 7.78 -13.84
CA ASN A 431 -56.80 8.08 -12.47
C ASN A 431 -57.55 7.15 -11.44
N ALA A 432 -57.34 7.43 -10.15
CA ALA A 432 -58.23 7.16 -9.01
C ALA A 432 -58.21 5.80 -8.24
N ASP A 433 -58.34 5.97 -6.92
CA ASP A 433 -58.36 5.06 -5.76
C ASP A 433 -59.74 5.30 -5.04
N PRO A 434 -60.07 4.98 -3.76
CA PRO A 434 -59.73 3.87 -2.84
C PRO A 434 -60.95 3.13 -2.20
N ARG A 435 -60.68 2.07 -1.41
CA ARG A 435 -61.47 1.53 -0.23
C ARG A 435 -62.85 0.88 -0.50
N ALA A 436 -63.38 -0.08 0.28
CA ALA A 436 -62.92 -1.04 1.31
C ALA A 436 -64.07 -2.11 1.51
N ALA A 437 -64.33 -2.92 2.58
CA ALA A 437 -63.78 -3.20 3.92
C ALA A 437 -64.34 -4.55 4.48
N ALA A 438 -63.66 -5.16 5.49
CA ALA A 438 -64.14 -6.19 6.45
C ALA A 438 -64.55 -7.60 5.91
N THR A 439 -64.32 -8.74 6.58
CA THR A 439 -64.58 -9.08 8.00
C THR A 439 -63.75 -10.28 8.55
N ASP A 440 -63.70 -10.38 9.89
CA ASP A 440 -63.26 -11.43 10.83
C ASP A 440 -62.85 -12.85 10.37
N ARG A 441 -61.74 -13.36 10.93
CA ARG A 441 -61.73 -14.12 12.21
C ARG A 441 -60.32 -14.32 12.76
N ALA A 442 -60.21 -14.61 14.07
CA ALA A 442 -58.96 -14.74 14.80
C ALA A 442 -58.66 -16.19 15.23
N THR A 443 -57.39 -16.59 15.21
CA THR A 443 -56.85 -17.73 15.97
C THR A 443 -55.35 -17.53 16.21
N GLU A 444 -54.90 -17.89 17.42
CA GLU A 444 -53.55 -18.09 17.97
C GLU A 444 -52.29 -17.52 17.26
N ALA A 445 -51.43 -16.86 18.05
CA ALA A 445 -50.13 -16.34 17.61
C ALA A 445 -48.98 -17.30 17.97
N ALA A 446 -48.12 -17.58 16.99
CA ALA A 446 -46.82 -18.24 17.16
C ALA A 446 -45.75 -17.56 16.28
N PRO A 447 -44.44 -17.64 16.61
CA PRO A 447 -43.42 -16.83 15.94
C PRO A 447 -43.13 -17.25 14.49
N LEU A 448 -43.02 -16.26 13.59
CA LEU A 448 -42.70 -16.47 12.17
C LEU A 448 -41.19 -16.66 11.95
N THR A 449 -40.73 -17.91 11.89
CA THR A 449 -39.37 -18.26 11.42
C THR A 449 -39.34 -18.34 9.88
N ALA A 450 -38.78 -17.32 9.24
CA ALA A 450 -38.82 -17.16 7.77
C ALA A 450 -37.76 -18.02 7.02
N ALA A 451 -37.97 -19.34 6.98
CA ALA A 451 -37.25 -20.20 6.03
C ALA A 451 -37.69 -19.93 4.58
N SER A 452 -36.75 -19.96 3.62
CA SER A 452 -37.04 -19.82 2.19
C SER A 452 -36.76 -21.13 1.43
N PRO A 453 -37.75 -21.72 0.73
CA PRO A 453 -37.57 -22.93 -0.05
C PRO A 453 -37.24 -22.63 -1.53
N ILE A 454 -36.73 -23.64 -2.24
CA ILE A 454 -37.28 -24.15 -3.52
C ILE A 454 -36.53 -25.43 -3.90
N ALA A 455 -37.28 -26.47 -4.26
CA ALA A 455 -36.82 -27.58 -5.08
C ALA A 455 -37.70 -27.64 -6.35
N GLU A 456 -37.22 -28.38 -7.35
CA GLU A 456 -37.92 -28.75 -8.59
C GLU A 456 -38.40 -27.61 -9.53
N ALA A 457 -37.70 -27.48 -10.66
CA ALA A 457 -38.33 -27.57 -11.99
C ALA A 457 -37.29 -27.87 -13.08
N THR A 458 -37.61 -28.87 -13.92
CA THR A 458 -37.04 -29.16 -15.26
C THR A 458 -35.53 -28.95 -15.47
N ALA A 459 -34.78 -30.03 -15.24
CA ALA A 459 -33.42 -30.16 -15.72
C ALA A 459 -33.32 -29.98 -17.24
N ARG A 460 -32.40 -29.11 -17.66
CA ARG A 460 -31.38 -29.55 -18.62
C ARG A 460 -30.12 -29.77 -17.82
N SER A 461 -29.64 -31.00 -17.77
CA SER A 461 -28.36 -31.31 -17.15
C SER A 461 -27.25 -30.62 -17.93
N ALA A 462 -26.62 -29.61 -17.31
CA ALA A 462 -25.18 -29.65 -17.30
C ALA A 462 -24.81 -31.04 -16.71
N PRO A 463 -24.03 -31.87 -17.41
CA PRO A 463 -23.77 -33.22 -16.94
C PRO A 463 -23.23 -33.16 -15.52
N ALA A 464 -23.78 -33.98 -14.62
CA ALA A 464 -23.16 -34.20 -13.32
C ALA A 464 -21.70 -34.53 -13.59
N ALA A 465 -20.78 -33.71 -13.07
CA ALA A 465 -19.42 -33.62 -13.58
C ALA A 465 -18.84 -35.02 -13.72
N SER A 466 -18.57 -35.41 -14.97
CA SER A 466 -17.99 -36.70 -15.27
C SER A 466 -16.76 -36.84 -14.37
N THR A 467 -16.67 -37.94 -13.63
CA THR A 467 -15.39 -38.32 -13.04
C THR A 467 -14.54 -38.82 -14.20
N ASP A 468 -14.05 -37.86 -14.99
CA ASP A 468 -13.18 -38.05 -16.13
C ASP A 468 -11.94 -38.75 -15.60
N ARG A 469 -11.96 -40.08 -15.70
CA ARG A 469 -10.89 -40.95 -15.25
C ARG A 469 -9.69 -40.63 -16.12
N VAL A 470 -8.86 -39.71 -15.64
CA VAL A 470 -7.62 -39.31 -16.30
C VAL A 470 -6.87 -40.61 -16.62
N PRO A 471 -6.66 -40.92 -17.91
CA PRO A 471 -5.99 -42.15 -18.29
C PRO A 471 -4.58 -42.15 -17.71
N ARG A 472 -3.95 -43.33 -17.60
CA ARG A 472 -2.60 -43.44 -17.05
C ARG A 472 -1.58 -42.82 -18.03
N THR A 473 -1.37 -41.52 -17.90
CA THR A 473 -0.42 -40.69 -18.66
C THR A 473 0.99 -40.77 -18.08
N ARG A 474 1.97 -40.12 -18.74
CA ARG A 474 3.24 -39.80 -18.09
C ARG A 474 2.99 -38.67 -17.09
N ILE A 475 3.79 -38.68 -16.02
CA ILE A 475 3.76 -37.69 -14.94
C ILE A 475 5.08 -36.92 -14.93
N SER A 476 4.99 -35.59 -14.87
CA SER A 476 6.07 -34.67 -14.54
C SER A 476 5.99 -34.30 -13.06
N THR A 477 7.14 -34.21 -12.38
CA THR A 477 7.28 -33.55 -11.06
C THR A 477 7.85 -32.13 -11.17
N HIS A 478 8.13 -31.66 -12.39
CA HIS A 478 8.50 -30.27 -12.65
C HIS A 478 7.27 -29.48 -13.09
N ALA A 479 7.02 -28.36 -12.40
CA ALA A 479 5.87 -27.50 -12.63
C ALA A 479 6.02 -26.68 -13.94
N PRO A 480 4.92 -26.33 -14.61
CA PRO A 480 4.96 -25.37 -15.72
C PRO A 480 5.21 -23.92 -15.24
N ASP A 481 4.99 -23.63 -13.96
CA ASP A 481 5.13 -22.31 -13.35
C ASP A 481 5.35 -22.38 -11.81
N PRO A 482 5.88 -21.33 -11.15
CA PRO A 482 6.19 -21.37 -9.72
C PRO A 482 4.98 -21.27 -8.77
N TYR A 483 3.77 -20.99 -9.27
CA TYR A 483 2.54 -20.95 -8.47
C TYR A 483 1.97 -22.37 -8.32
N THR A 484 1.79 -23.08 -9.44
CA THR A 484 1.40 -24.50 -9.38
C THR A 484 2.49 -25.35 -8.71
N GLY A 485 3.77 -25.01 -8.90
CA GLY A 485 4.89 -25.60 -8.16
C GLY A 485 4.79 -25.43 -6.64
N ALA A 486 4.39 -24.25 -6.17
CA ALA A 486 4.18 -23.98 -4.74
C ALA A 486 3.03 -24.83 -4.15
N LEU A 487 1.92 -24.97 -4.88
CA LEU A 487 0.79 -25.83 -4.49
C LEU A 487 1.17 -27.33 -4.45
N HIS A 488 1.97 -27.81 -5.41
CA HIS A 488 2.49 -29.17 -5.39
C HIS A 488 3.40 -29.41 -4.17
N ALA A 489 4.28 -28.47 -3.84
CA ALA A 489 5.13 -28.54 -2.64
C ALA A 489 4.30 -28.57 -1.34
N LEU A 490 3.28 -27.71 -1.23
CA LEU A 490 2.38 -27.63 -0.08
C LEU A 490 1.62 -28.95 0.17
N LEU A 491 0.97 -29.49 -0.86
CA LEU A 491 0.22 -30.75 -0.76
C LEU A 491 1.15 -31.95 -0.51
N THR A 492 2.37 -31.91 -1.05
CA THR A 492 3.41 -32.94 -0.77
C THR A 492 3.89 -32.87 0.68
N HIS A 493 4.11 -31.67 1.22
CA HIS A 493 4.44 -31.45 2.63
C HIS A 493 3.33 -31.97 3.56
N LEU A 494 2.08 -31.56 3.33
CA LEU A 494 0.92 -32.02 4.11
C LEU A 494 0.83 -33.56 4.13
N ARG A 495 1.03 -34.21 2.98
CA ARG A 495 1.11 -35.66 2.91
C ARG A 495 2.31 -36.24 3.67
N GLY A 496 3.46 -35.57 3.62
CA GLY A 496 4.70 -35.96 4.30
C GLY A 496 4.60 -35.93 5.82
N VAL A 497 3.95 -34.92 6.40
CA VAL A 497 3.66 -34.84 7.85
C VAL A 497 2.46 -35.70 8.29
N GLY A 498 1.87 -36.46 7.36
CA GLY A 498 0.78 -37.40 7.64
C GLY A 498 -0.63 -36.79 7.68
N PHE A 499 -0.81 -35.51 7.33
CA PHE A 499 -2.12 -34.88 7.29
C PHE A 499 -2.97 -35.45 6.15
N THR A 500 -3.98 -36.25 6.51
CA THR A 500 -4.94 -36.85 5.58
C THR A 500 -6.13 -35.94 5.24
N GLY A 501 -6.14 -34.70 5.70
CA GLY A 501 -7.22 -33.73 5.44
C GLY A 501 -7.08 -32.94 4.13
N ALA A 502 -6.16 -33.30 3.25
CA ALA A 502 -5.91 -32.67 1.95
C ALA A 502 -5.75 -33.72 0.84
N PRO A 503 -5.96 -33.38 -0.45
CA PRO A 503 -5.65 -34.26 -1.57
C PRO A 503 -4.15 -34.47 -1.72
N ARG A 504 -3.71 -35.69 -2.06
CA ARG A 504 -2.37 -35.90 -2.60
C ARG A 504 -2.25 -35.18 -3.95
N SER A 505 -1.16 -34.45 -4.16
CA SER A 505 -0.72 -34.05 -5.51
C SER A 505 0.12 -35.18 -6.12
N PHE A 506 -0.06 -35.41 -7.42
CA PHE A 506 0.70 -36.36 -8.21
C PHE A 506 1.63 -35.69 -9.24
N GLY A 507 1.73 -34.36 -9.26
CA GLY A 507 2.45 -33.61 -10.31
C GLY A 507 1.56 -33.29 -11.51
N TRP A 508 2.11 -33.23 -12.72
CA TRP A 508 1.40 -32.79 -13.94
C TRP A 508 1.40 -33.86 -15.03
N ASP A 509 0.37 -33.87 -15.88
CA ASP A 509 0.34 -34.70 -17.09
C ASP A 509 1.05 -34.06 -18.30
N ASP A 510 1.14 -34.80 -19.41
CA ASP A 510 1.69 -34.35 -20.69
C ASP A 510 0.94 -33.13 -21.31
N GLN A 511 -0.17 -32.68 -20.70
CA GLN A 511 -0.98 -31.53 -21.11
C GLN A 511 -0.82 -30.33 -20.15
N GLY A 512 0.08 -30.44 -19.17
CA GLY A 512 0.35 -29.39 -18.17
C GLY A 512 -0.71 -29.27 -17.08
N ARG A 513 -1.63 -30.24 -16.94
CA ARG A 513 -2.70 -30.19 -15.93
C ARG A 513 -2.20 -30.78 -14.62
N HIS A 514 -2.41 -30.06 -13.52
CA HIS A 514 -2.06 -30.52 -12.18
C HIS A 514 -3.00 -31.67 -11.77
N LEU A 515 -2.41 -32.82 -11.44
CA LEU A 515 -3.13 -34.05 -11.08
C LEU A 515 -3.25 -34.15 -9.56
N LEU A 516 -4.49 -34.07 -9.07
CA LEU A 516 -4.82 -34.18 -7.65
C LEU A 516 -5.65 -35.44 -7.37
N GLU A 517 -5.58 -35.91 -6.12
CA GLU A 517 -6.46 -36.95 -5.60
C GLU A 517 -7.92 -36.49 -5.59
N PHE A 518 -8.80 -37.29 -6.21
CA PHE A 518 -10.24 -37.14 -6.03
C PHE A 518 -10.61 -37.56 -4.60
N MET A 519 -11.27 -36.68 -3.85
CA MET A 519 -11.64 -36.92 -2.45
C MET A 519 -13.01 -37.61 -2.37
N PRO A 520 -13.09 -38.91 -2.04
CA PRO A 520 -14.37 -39.61 -1.94
C PRO A 520 -15.15 -39.14 -0.70
N GLY A 521 -16.41 -38.77 -0.91
CA GLY A 521 -17.29 -38.30 0.16
C GLY A 521 -18.39 -37.38 -0.36
N THR A 522 -19.04 -36.68 0.57
CA THR A 522 -20.08 -35.68 0.28
C THR A 522 -19.57 -34.30 0.66
N ARG A 523 -19.76 -33.27 -0.18
CA ARG A 523 -19.38 -31.89 0.17
C ARG A 523 -20.34 -31.30 1.21
N LEU A 524 -19.87 -30.39 2.07
CA LEU A 524 -20.68 -29.82 3.14
C LEU A 524 -21.76 -28.81 2.67
N ASP A 525 -21.76 -28.43 1.38
CA ASP A 525 -22.86 -27.69 0.72
C ASP A 525 -23.98 -28.60 0.16
N ASP A 526 -23.76 -29.91 0.09
CA ASP A 526 -24.74 -30.85 -0.47
C ASP A 526 -25.82 -31.19 0.59
N PRO A 527 -27.13 -31.13 0.26
CA PRO A 527 -28.20 -31.46 1.21
C PRO A 527 -28.18 -32.89 1.78
N ARG A 528 -27.35 -33.79 1.23
CA ARG A 528 -27.13 -35.15 1.73
C ARG A 528 -26.03 -35.23 2.80
N ALA A 529 -25.25 -34.18 3.02
CA ALA A 529 -24.28 -34.13 4.10
C ALA A 529 -25.00 -34.19 5.46
N PRO A 530 -24.54 -35.01 6.42
CA PRO A 530 -25.15 -35.04 7.75
C PRO A 530 -24.91 -33.69 8.44
N ALA A 531 -25.94 -33.12 9.08
CA ALA A 531 -25.86 -31.81 9.73
C ALA A 531 -24.72 -31.68 10.76
N SER A 532 -24.29 -32.79 11.37
CA SER A 532 -23.14 -32.86 12.28
C SER A 532 -21.78 -32.64 11.59
N ALA A 533 -21.71 -32.60 10.25
CA ALA A 533 -20.53 -32.15 9.51
C ALA A 533 -20.30 -30.64 9.67
N LEU A 534 -21.37 -29.86 9.78
CA LEU A 534 -21.36 -28.41 10.01
C LEU A 534 -21.29 -28.03 11.50
N ASP A 535 -20.97 -28.99 12.39
CA ASP A 535 -20.72 -28.68 13.80
C ASP A 535 -19.49 -27.76 13.94
N SER A 536 -19.71 -26.54 14.41
CA SER A 536 -18.66 -25.54 14.59
C SER A 536 -17.46 -26.04 15.41
N ARG A 537 -17.67 -26.89 16.43
CA ARG A 537 -16.57 -27.46 17.24
C ARG A 537 -15.73 -28.45 16.42
N ARG A 538 -16.35 -29.24 15.55
CA ARG A 538 -15.70 -30.16 14.60
C ARG A 538 -14.91 -29.40 13.53
N ILE A 539 -15.49 -28.35 12.95
CA ILE A 539 -14.78 -27.46 12.02
C ILE A 539 -13.55 -26.84 12.71
N GLY A 540 -13.71 -26.37 13.95
CA GLY A 540 -12.60 -25.81 14.74
C GLY A 540 -11.45 -26.80 14.93
N ARG A 541 -11.75 -28.06 15.28
CA ARG A 541 -10.73 -29.12 15.39
C ARG A 541 -10.05 -29.41 14.06
N PHE A 542 -10.80 -29.55 12.97
CA PHE A 542 -10.23 -29.80 11.64
C PHE A 542 -9.30 -28.66 11.19
N VAL A 543 -9.71 -27.40 11.37
CA VAL A 543 -8.86 -26.24 11.04
C VAL A 543 -7.63 -26.16 11.94
N ARG A 544 -7.73 -26.62 13.20
CA ARG A 544 -6.58 -26.75 14.11
C ARG A 544 -5.60 -27.83 13.64
N GLU A 545 -6.09 -29.02 13.32
CA GLU A 545 -5.31 -30.14 12.77
C GLU A 545 -4.62 -29.74 11.45
N MET A 546 -5.32 -28.97 10.60
CA MET A 546 -4.77 -28.41 9.35
C MET A 546 -3.65 -27.40 9.62
N HIS A 547 -3.86 -26.41 10.51
CA HIS A 547 -2.83 -25.43 10.83
C HIS A 547 -1.59 -26.04 11.50
N ASP A 548 -1.77 -27.05 12.36
CA ASP A 548 -0.65 -27.76 13.01
C ASP A 548 0.18 -28.57 11.98
N ALA A 549 -0.44 -29.07 10.92
CA ALA A 549 0.28 -29.69 9.79
C ALA A 549 1.01 -28.66 8.90
N LEU A 550 0.50 -27.44 8.81
CA LEU A 550 1.06 -26.36 7.99
C LEU A 550 2.29 -25.69 8.65
N GLU A 551 2.41 -25.72 9.98
CA GLU A 551 3.48 -25.02 10.73
C GLU A 551 4.90 -25.46 10.38
N GLY A 552 5.08 -26.71 9.94
CA GLY A 552 6.37 -27.22 9.48
C GLY A 552 6.72 -26.90 8.02
N PHE A 553 5.87 -26.21 7.26
CA PHE A 553 6.07 -26.01 5.82
C PHE A 553 7.04 -24.86 5.53
N VAL A 554 8.11 -25.16 4.79
CA VAL A 554 9.02 -24.17 4.21
C VAL A 554 8.75 -24.06 2.71
N PRO A 555 8.20 -22.93 2.21
CA PRO A 555 8.01 -22.71 0.78
C PRO A 555 9.32 -22.80 -0.03
N PRO A 556 9.28 -23.29 -1.28
CA PRO A 556 10.37 -23.11 -2.24
C PRO A 556 10.76 -21.63 -2.40
N ALA A 557 12.04 -21.34 -2.64
CA ALA A 557 12.55 -19.98 -2.70
C ALA A 557 12.02 -19.13 -3.88
N ASP A 558 11.47 -19.78 -4.90
CA ASP A 558 10.83 -19.19 -6.08
C ASP A 558 9.29 -19.25 -6.04
N ALA A 559 8.72 -19.80 -4.97
CA ALA A 559 7.29 -20.04 -4.82
C ALA A 559 6.45 -18.77 -4.98
N ARG A 560 5.36 -18.88 -5.74
CA ARG A 560 4.37 -17.80 -5.91
C ARG A 560 3.03 -18.24 -5.31
N TRP A 561 2.32 -17.27 -4.75
CA TRP A 561 1.10 -17.50 -3.98
C TRP A 561 -0.01 -16.54 -4.40
N PHE A 562 -1.24 -16.81 -3.95
CA PHE A 562 -2.37 -15.92 -4.20
C PHE A 562 -2.21 -14.58 -3.44
N ALA A 563 -2.04 -13.48 -4.16
CA ALA A 563 -1.77 -12.16 -3.57
C ALA A 563 -3.01 -11.28 -3.35
N GLY A 564 -4.21 -11.76 -3.69
CA GLY A 564 -5.43 -10.92 -3.72
C GLY A 564 -6.02 -10.57 -2.35
N LEU A 565 -5.71 -11.34 -1.31
CA LEU A 565 -6.26 -11.18 0.04
C LEU A 565 -5.13 -11.14 1.09
N PRO A 566 -4.30 -10.08 1.09
CA PRO A 566 -3.15 -9.98 2.00
C PRO A 566 -3.62 -9.96 3.46
N ALA A 567 -3.06 -10.87 4.25
CA ALA A 567 -3.40 -11.08 5.64
C ALA A 567 -2.67 -10.10 6.58
N PRO A 568 -3.28 -9.75 7.74
CA PRO A 568 -2.66 -8.96 8.82
C PRO A 568 -1.65 -9.77 9.67
N GLY A 569 -0.96 -10.71 9.04
CA GLY A 569 0.22 -11.42 9.52
C GLY A 569 0.63 -12.51 8.52
N HIS A 570 1.80 -13.14 8.73
CA HIS A 570 2.22 -14.30 7.96
C HIS A 570 3.12 -15.20 8.84
N ASP A 571 2.54 -16.25 9.39
CA ASP A 571 3.26 -17.32 10.11
C ASP A 571 3.02 -18.71 9.50
N LEU A 572 2.04 -18.82 8.60
CA LEU A 572 1.70 -20.02 7.83
C LEU A 572 1.47 -19.69 6.35
N ILE A 573 1.47 -20.71 5.50
CA ILE A 573 0.67 -20.70 4.27
C ILE A 573 -0.70 -21.27 4.62
N VAL A 574 -1.77 -20.50 4.41
CA VAL A 574 -3.15 -20.85 4.76
C VAL A 574 -4.03 -20.98 3.50
N HIS A 575 -5.20 -21.60 3.63
CA HIS A 575 -6.05 -22.05 2.51
C HIS A 575 -6.88 -20.89 1.87
N GLN A 576 -7.14 -19.83 2.62
CA GLN A 576 -7.89 -18.60 2.29
C GLN A 576 -9.37 -18.75 1.90
N ASP A 577 -9.84 -19.91 1.39
CA ASP A 577 -11.20 -20.13 0.86
C ASP A 577 -11.91 -21.35 1.51
N LEU A 578 -11.84 -21.48 2.85
CA LEU A 578 -12.58 -22.50 3.59
C LEU A 578 -14.08 -22.14 3.73
N VAL A 579 -14.85 -22.63 2.75
CA VAL A 579 -16.33 -22.61 2.69
C VAL A 579 -16.92 -24.03 2.72
N PRO A 580 -18.23 -24.21 3.02
CA PRO A 580 -18.89 -25.52 2.99
C PRO A 580 -18.77 -26.28 1.64
N SER A 581 -18.65 -25.58 0.51
CA SER A 581 -18.41 -26.24 -0.79
C SER A 581 -17.01 -26.79 -0.96
N ASN A 582 -16.05 -26.33 -0.14
CA ASN A 582 -14.63 -26.65 -0.25
C ASN A 582 -14.21 -27.65 0.85
N LEU A 583 -15.16 -28.14 1.66
CA LEU A 583 -14.97 -29.26 2.58
C LEU A 583 -15.76 -30.49 2.13
N VAL A 584 -15.14 -31.66 2.25
CA VAL A 584 -15.74 -32.99 2.02
C VAL A 584 -15.77 -33.76 3.33
N ILE A 585 -16.92 -34.33 3.69
CA ILE A 585 -17.03 -35.38 4.70
C ILE A 585 -16.96 -36.76 4.04
N ARG A 586 -16.04 -37.59 4.52
CA ARG A 586 -15.86 -38.98 4.06
C ARG A 586 -16.80 -39.95 4.79
N GLU A 587 -16.88 -41.18 4.27
CA GLU A 587 -17.65 -42.28 4.87
C GLU A 587 -17.16 -42.67 6.28
N ASP A 588 -15.86 -42.51 6.57
CA ASP A 588 -15.26 -42.70 7.90
C ASP A 588 -15.50 -41.54 8.87
N GLY A 589 -16.18 -40.47 8.43
CA GLY A 589 -16.43 -39.27 9.21
C GLY A 589 -15.25 -38.29 9.32
N THR A 590 -14.11 -38.54 8.66
CA THR A 590 -13.06 -37.53 8.53
C THR A 590 -13.49 -36.40 7.59
N LEU A 591 -12.93 -35.21 7.82
CA LEU A 591 -13.07 -34.06 6.93
C LEU A 591 -11.83 -33.94 6.03
N ALA A 592 -12.01 -33.40 4.84
CA ALA A 592 -10.93 -33.02 3.95
C ALA A 592 -11.24 -31.71 3.23
N ALA A 593 -10.25 -30.84 3.09
CA ALA A 593 -10.35 -29.59 2.34
C ALA A 593 -9.87 -29.79 0.89
N ILE A 594 -10.56 -29.15 -0.04
CA ILE A 594 -10.31 -29.13 -1.48
C ILE A 594 -10.31 -27.67 -1.97
N ASP A 595 -9.88 -27.45 -3.21
CA ASP A 595 -9.77 -26.10 -3.82
C ASP A 595 -8.68 -25.23 -3.14
N TRP A 596 -7.51 -25.83 -2.94
CA TRP A 596 -6.32 -25.19 -2.35
C TRP A 596 -5.70 -24.10 -3.25
N ASP A 597 -6.25 -23.84 -4.43
CA ASP A 597 -5.68 -22.91 -5.43
C ASP A 597 -5.62 -21.46 -4.93
N ALA A 598 -6.38 -21.11 -3.89
CA ALA A 598 -6.33 -19.80 -3.21
C ALA A 598 -5.23 -19.67 -2.12
N SER A 599 -4.39 -20.69 -1.92
CA SER A 599 -3.42 -20.72 -0.81
C SER A 599 -2.45 -19.54 -0.83
N ALA A 600 -2.19 -18.96 0.36
CA ALA A 600 -1.35 -17.78 0.51
C ALA A 600 -0.73 -17.63 1.90
N PRO A 601 0.36 -16.85 2.05
CA PRO A 601 0.84 -16.40 3.34
C PRO A 601 -0.27 -15.75 4.18
N GLY A 602 -0.38 -16.18 5.43
CA GLY A 602 -1.40 -15.71 6.35
C GLY A 602 -1.17 -16.20 7.77
N THR A 603 -2.18 -16.06 8.63
CA THR A 603 -2.09 -16.56 10.01
C THR A 603 -3.22 -17.48 10.41
N ARG A 604 -2.96 -18.25 11.47
CA ARG A 604 -3.95 -19.05 12.19
C ARG A 604 -5.24 -18.28 12.49
N LEU A 605 -5.15 -17.01 12.90
CA LEU A 605 -6.32 -16.17 13.18
C LEU A 605 -6.96 -15.55 11.93
N TRP A 606 -6.18 -15.30 10.87
CA TRP A 606 -6.71 -14.80 9.60
C TRP A 606 -7.61 -15.82 8.89
N GLU A 607 -7.16 -17.08 8.82
CA GLU A 607 -7.98 -18.17 8.29
C GLU A 607 -9.23 -18.37 9.16
N LEU A 608 -9.08 -18.37 10.50
CA LEU A 608 -10.21 -18.49 11.41
C LEU A 608 -11.23 -17.35 11.29
N ALA A 609 -10.82 -16.13 10.93
CA ALA A 609 -11.75 -15.04 10.64
C ALA A 609 -12.59 -15.32 9.38
N HIS A 610 -12.03 -16.01 8.39
CA HIS A 610 -12.78 -16.46 7.20
C HIS A 610 -13.71 -17.63 7.53
N VAL A 611 -13.19 -18.67 8.19
CA VAL A 611 -13.96 -19.83 8.68
C VAL A 611 -15.10 -19.40 9.61
N ALA A 612 -14.91 -18.36 10.42
CA ALA A 612 -15.96 -17.76 11.22
C ALA A 612 -17.07 -17.14 10.35
N HIS A 613 -16.73 -16.37 9.32
CA HIS A 613 -17.73 -15.83 8.40
C HIS A 613 -18.57 -16.92 7.71
N THR A 614 -17.95 -18.05 7.35
CA THR A 614 -18.56 -19.11 6.54
C THR A 614 -19.28 -20.20 7.35
N PHE A 615 -18.81 -20.53 8.55
CA PHE A 615 -19.39 -21.57 9.43
C PHE A 615 -20.03 -21.04 10.73
N ALA A 616 -19.77 -19.79 11.12
CA ALA A 616 -20.47 -19.09 12.20
C ALA A 616 -21.27 -17.89 11.65
N PRO A 617 -22.11 -18.11 10.62
CA PRO A 617 -22.59 -17.15 9.62
C PRO A 617 -22.61 -15.68 10.07
N LEU A 618 -21.58 -14.94 9.65
CA LEU A 618 -21.37 -13.54 10.04
C LEU A 618 -21.91 -12.54 8.99
N TYR A 619 -23.15 -12.75 8.54
CA TYR A 619 -23.76 -11.96 7.47
C TYR A 619 -25.18 -11.47 7.79
N SER A 620 -25.47 -10.23 7.37
CA SER A 620 -26.75 -9.50 7.46
C SER A 620 -27.48 -9.41 8.82
N ALA A 621 -28.32 -8.37 8.94
CA ALA A 621 -29.22 -8.18 10.09
C ALA A 621 -30.43 -9.15 10.12
N ASP A 622 -30.58 -9.99 9.10
CA ASP A 622 -31.62 -11.02 8.99
C ASP A 622 -31.17 -12.37 9.57
N SER A 623 -29.91 -12.47 10.00
CA SER A 623 -29.35 -13.69 10.59
C SER A 623 -29.74 -13.86 12.07
N ASP A 624 -29.80 -15.12 12.51
CA ASP A 624 -29.86 -15.46 13.92
C ASP A 624 -28.50 -15.13 14.59
N LEU A 625 -28.39 -13.88 15.07
CA LEU A 625 -27.26 -13.36 15.82
C LEU A 625 -26.90 -14.30 17.00
N ARG A 626 -27.89 -14.86 17.69
CA ARG A 626 -27.64 -15.77 18.83
C ARG A 626 -26.97 -17.06 18.35
N GLY A 627 -27.52 -17.72 17.35
CA GLY A 627 -26.92 -18.92 16.77
C GLY A 627 -25.53 -18.65 16.19
N SER A 628 -25.28 -17.48 15.60
CA SER A 628 -23.95 -17.14 15.08
C SER A 628 -22.95 -16.83 16.21
N LEU A 629 -23.39 -16.22 17.33
CA LEU A 629 -22.59 -16.08 18.55
C LEU A 629 -22.25 -17.46 19.16
N GLU A 630 -23.21 -18.38 19.20
CA GLU A 630 -23.02 -19.75 19.70
C GLU A 630 -22.10 -20.58 18.78
N ARG A 631 -22.22 -20.45 17.45
CA ARG A 631 -21.33 -21.09 16.46
C ARG A 631 -19.91 -20.50 16.45
N LEU A 632 -19.75 -19.18 16.60
CA LEU A 632 -18.44 -18.52 16.68
C LEU A 632 -17.67 -19.02 17.91
N ARG A 633 -18.35 -19.08 19.05
CA ARG A 633 -17.81 -19.66 20.29
C ARG A 633 -17.49 -21.14 20.12
N GLY A 634 -18.37 -21.92 19.48
CA GLY A 634 -18.13 -23.32 19.17
C GLY A 634 -16.89 -23.55 18.30
N LEU A 635 -16.67 -22.70 17.28
CA LEU A 635 -15.48 -22.72 16.45
C LEU A 635 -14.20 -22.44 17.26
N ALA A 636 -14.20 -21.36 18.06
CA ALA A 636 -13.08 -20.98 18.90
C ALA A 636 -12.75 -22.02 19.99
N ASP A 637 -13.78 -22.63 20.60
CA ASP A 637 -13.63 -23.75 21.54
C ASP A 637 -13.09 -25.01 20.86
N GLY A 638 -13.58 -25.34 19.66
CA GLY A 638 -13.17 -26.51 18.89
C GLY A 638 -11.71 -26.43 18.44
N TYR A 639 -11.27 -25.24 18.03
CA TYR A 639 -9.88 -24.97 17.68
C TYR A 639 -8.94 -24.93 18.91
N GLY A 640 -9.50 -24.69 20.10
CA GLY A 640 -8.74 -24.51 21.34
C GLY A 640 -8.08 -23.13 21.47
N LEU A 641 -8.73 -22.06 20.97
CA LEU A 641 -8.24 -20.69 21.18
C LEU A 641 -8.25 -20.32 22.67
N GLY A 642 -7.10 -19.86 23.19
CA GLY A 642 -7.00 -19.21 24.50
C GLY A 642 -7.57 -17.79 24.52
N GLU A 643 -7.70 -17.20 25.70
CA GLU A 643 -8.38 -15.91 25.92
C GLU A 643 -7.76 -14.76 25.08
N GLU A 644 -6.43 -14.66 25.04
CA GLU A 644 -5.71 -13.67 24.22
C GLU A 644 -5.93 -13.86 22.71
N ALA A 645 -5.89 -15.11 22.22
CA ALA A 645 -6.09 -15.39 20.80
C ALA A 645 -7.55 -15.14 20.35
N ARG A 646 -8.51 -15.23 21.28
CA ARG A 646 -9.91 -14.85 21.07
C ARG A 646 -10.09 -13.33 21.03
N GLU A 647 -9.44 -12.62 21.95
CA GLU A 647 -9.37 -11.15 21.96
C GLU A 647 -8.82 -10.61 20.63
N GLN A 648 -7.72 -11.20 20.14
CA GLN A 648 -7.10 -10.83 18.85
C GLN A 648 -7.95 -11.20 17.63
N LEU A 649 -8.81 -12.23 17.70
CA LEU A 649 -9.69 -12.63 16.60
C LEU A 649 -10.80 -11.61 16.31
N VAL A 650 -11.32 -10.93 17.35
CA VAL A 650 -12.48 -10.01 17.24
C VAL A 650 -12.37 -8.98 16.10
N PRO A 651 -11.31 -8.14 16.01
CA PRO A 651 -11.20 -7.15 14.92
C PRO A 651 -11.04 -7.80 13.53
N LEU A 652 -10.39 -8.98 13.47
CA LEU A 652 -10.11 -9.69 12.22
C LEU A 652 -11.39 -10.18 11.53
N LEU A 653 -12.46 -10.46 12.28
CA LEU A 653 -13.76 -10.87 11.72
C LEU A 653 -14.29 -9.83 10.71
N ALA A 654 -14.19 -8.54 11.04
CA ALA A 654 -14.62 -7.46 10.16
C ALA A 654 -13.60 -7.15 9.06
N GLU A 655 -12.30 -7.22 9.38
CA GLU A 655 -11.23 -6.95 8.41
C GLU A 655 -11.20 -7.99 7.28
N ARG A 656 -11.39 -9.28 7.60
CA ARG A 656 -11.41 -10.36 6.59
C ARG A 656 -12.54 -10.19 5.58
N SER A 657 -13.71 -9.73 6.03
CA SER A 657 -14.86 -9.39 5.19
C SER A 657 -14.65 -8.10 4.40
N ALA A 658 -13.95 -7.11 4.96
CA ALA A 658 -13.58 -5.88 4.25
C ALA A 658 -12.58 -6.15 3.11
N ARG A 659 -11.53 -6.96 3.35
CA ARG A 659 -10.57 -7.36 2.29
C ARG A 659 -11.23 -8.08 1.12
N MET A 660 -12.32 -8.84 1.33
CA MET A 660 -13.10 -9.43 0.22
C MET A 660 -13.79 -8.36 -0.64
N TYR A 661 -14.29 -7.29 -0.04
CA TYR A 661 -14.82 -6.15 -0.78
C TYR A 661 -13.73 -5.43 -1.58
N ASP A 662 -12.61 -5.10 -0.92
CA ASP A 662 -11.47 -4.41 -1.53
C ASP A 662 -10.92 -5.18 -2.74
N TYR A 663 -10.76 -6.50 -2.59
CA TYR A 663 -10.35 -7.41 -3.66
C TYR A 663 -11.34 -7.43 -4.83
N LEU A 664 -12.64 -7.54 -4.58
CA LEU A 664 -13.64 -7.54 -5.65
C LEU A 664 -13.74 -6.18 -6.35
N GLU A 665 -13.52 -5.07 -5.65
CA GLU A 665 -13.46 -3.74 -6.26
C GLU A 665 -12.22 -3.61 -7.16
N ALA A 666 -11.05 -4.03 -6.68
CA ALA A 666 -9.81 -4.04 -7.45
C ALA A 666 -9.92 -4.94 -8.69
N MET A 667 -10.36 -6.20 -8.53
CA MET A 667 -10.45 -7.15 -9.64
C MET A 667 -11.48 -6.73 -10.69
N ARG A 668 -12.58 -6.05 -10.32
CA ARG A 668 -13.52 -5.48 -11.30
C ARG A 668 -12.85 -4.45 -12.22
N ARG A 669 -11.90 -3.67 -11.70
CA ARG A 669 -11.22 -2.60 -12.46
C ARG A 669 -10.31 -3.12 -13.57
N THR A 670 -9.99 -4.42 -13.59
CA THR A 670 -9.31 -5.07 -14.73
C THR A 670 -10.22 -5.19 -15.97
N GLY A 671 -11.55 -5.18 -15.79
CA GLY A 671 -12.53 -5.48 -16.84
C GLY A 671 -12.72 -6.98 -17.11
N GLU A 672 -12.00 -7.86 -16.41
CA GLU A 672 -12.04 -9.31 -16.66
C GLU A 672 -13.27 -10.01 -16.05
N GLN A 673 -13.63 -11.15 -16.65
CA GLN A 673 -14.64 -12.06 -16.13
C GLN A 673 -13.97 -13.15 -15.28
N PRO A 674 -14.58 -13.59 -14.15
CA PRO A 674 -15.96 -13.33 -13.73
C PRO A 674 -16.16 -12.06 -12.90
N TRP A 675 -15.10 -11.30 -12.62
CA TRP A 675 -15.09 -10.23 -11.61
C TRP A 675 -16.11 -9.11 -11.90
N VAL A 676 -16.23 -8.70 -13.17
CA VAL A 676 -17.26 -7.75 -13.61
C VAL A 676 -18.67 -8.26 -13.29
N ALA A 677 -19.02 -9.48 -13.75
CA ALA A 677 -20.34 -10.05 -13.52
C ALA A 677 -20.66 -10.31 -12.04
N LEU A 678 -19.65 -10.56 -11.19
CA LEU A 678 -19.83 -10.72 -9.74
C LEU A 678 -20.14 -9.39 -9.05
N TRP A 679 -19.48 -8.30 -9.46
CA TRP A 679 -19.80 -6.98 -8.95
C TRP A 679 -21.18 -6.49 -9.40
N GLU A 680 -21.54 -6.71 -10.67
CA GLU A 680 -22.87 -6.37 -11.21
C GLU A 680 -24.02 -7.11 -10.50
N ARG A 681 -23.75 -8.31 -9.99
CA ARG A 681 -24.67 -9.07 -9.11
C ARG A 681 -24.72 -8.55 -7.66
N GLY A 682 -23.93 -7.53 -7.33
CA GLY A 682 -23.89 -6.92 -6.00
C GLY A 682 -23.07 -7.67 -4.95
N ILE A 683 -22.23 -8.65 -5.34
CA ILE A 683 -21.46 -9.46 -4.38
C ILE A 683 -20.52 -8.61 -3.52
N GLY A 684 -19.92 -7.54 -4.07
CA GLY A 684 -19.16 -6.57 -3.28
C GLY A 684 -20.03 -5.88 -2.21
N THR A 685 -21.25 -5.44 -2.57
CA THR A 685 -22.19 -4.83 -1.62
C THR A 685 -22.56 -5.76 -0.46
N VAL A 686 -22.62 -7.08 -0.69
CA VAL A 686 -22.80 -8.09 0.36
C VAL A 686 -21.62 -8.06 1.34
N TRP A 687 -20.39 -8.26 0.85
CA TRP A 687 -19.18 -8.23 1.71
C TRP A 687 -19.02 -6.92 2.50
N ARG A 688 -19.31 -5.77 1.86
CA ARG A 688 -19.26 -4.45 2.53
C ARG A 688 -20.31 -4.30 3.62
N ARG A 689 -21.54 -4.78 3.39
CA ARG A 689 -22.63 -4.80 4.37
C ARG A 689 -22.27 -5.71 5.54
N ASP A 690 -21.73 -6.89 5.27
CA ASP A 690 -21.42 -7.89 6.28
C ASP A 690 -20.24 -7.44 7.15
N ALA A 691 -19.18 -6.88 6.56
CA ALA A 691 -18.10 -6.22 7.31
C ALA A 691 -18.60 -5.07 8.22
N ALA A 692 -19.60 -4.29 7.78
CA ALA A 692 -20.21 -3.25 8.60
C ALA A 692 -21.08 -3.84 9.73
N TRP A 693 -21.87 -4.87 9.45
CA TRP A 693 -22.71 -5.55 10.44
C TRP A 693 -21.86 -6.24 11.52
N ILE A 694 -20.72 -6.84 11.17
CA ILE A 694 -19.79 -7.41 12.14
C ILE A 694 -19.28 -6.33 13.10
N ARG A 695 -18.83 -5.17 12.60
CA ARG A 695 -18.37 -4.04 13.44
C ARG A 695 -19.48 -3.54 14.40
N THR A 696 -20.71 -3.40 13.92
CA THR A 696 -21.86 -2.98 14.76
C THR A 696 -22.14 -3.95 15.91
N HIS A 697 -21.74 -5.23 15.78
CA HIS A 697 -21.95 -6.27 16.79
C HIS A 697 -20.65 -6.71 17.49
N GLU A 698 -19.56 -5.93 17.38
CA GLU A 698 -18.26 -6.24 18.00
C GLU A 698 -18.36 -6.53 19.51
N PRO A 699 -19.10 -5.74 20.34
CA PRO A 699 -19.26 -6.05 21.75
C PRO A 699 -19.87 -7.43 22.00
N GLN A 700 -20.80 -7.87 21.14
CA GLN A 700 -21.46 -9.17 21.22
C GLN A 700 -20.48 -10.29 20.83
N TRP A 701 -19.73 -10.17 19.72
CA TRP A 701 -18.72 -11.17 19.32
C TRP A 701 -17.67 -11.36 20.41
N ARG A 702 -17.13 -10.24 20.91
CA ARG A 702 -16.17 -10.17 22.02
C ARG A 702 -16.73 -10.83 23.28
N HIS A 703 -17.96 -10.51 23.67
CA HIS A 703 -18.62 -11.11 24.82
C HIS A 703 -18.83 -12.63 24.65
N SER A 704 -19.31 -13.10 23.50
CA SER A 704 -19.52 -14.54 23.26
C SER A 704 -18.21 -15.33 23.25
N LEU A 705 -17.12 -14.75 22.76
CA LEU A 705 -15.80 -15.38 22.74
C LEU A 705 -15.17 -15.47 24.14
N LEU A 706 -15.23 -14.39 24.93
CA LEU A 706 -14.50 -14.24 26.19
C LEU A 706 -15.28 -14.63 27.46
N SER A 707 -16.62 -14.56 27.44
CA SER A 707 -17.42 -14.90 28.63
C SER A 707 -17.18 -16.35 29.05
N ARG A 708 -16.66 -16.56 30.27
CA ARG A 708 -16.45 -17.91 30.81
C ARG A 708 -17.77 -18.69 30.80
N THR A 709 -17.74 -19.91 30.25
CA THR A 709 -18.87 -20.83 30.41
C THR A 709 -19.05 -21.08 31.91
N PRO A 710 -20.26 -21.02 32.47
CA PRO A 710 -20.51 -21.68 33.74
C PRO A 710 -20.13 -23.15 33.56
N GLN A 711 -19.10 -23.63 34.26
CA GLN A 711 -18.81 -25.06 34.26
C GLN A 711 -20.05 -25.79 34.78
N HIS A 712 -20.51 -26.80 34.04
CA HIS A 712 -21.60 -27.64 34.52
C HIS A 712 -21.13 -28.38 35.78
N ALA A 713 -21.61 -27.92 36.93
CA ALA A 713 -21.53 -28.67 38.17
C ALA A 713 -22.57 -29.80 38.12
N ARG A 714 -22.19 -30.93 37.51
CA ARG A 714 -22.86 -32.25 37.56
C ARG A 714 -21.94 -33.33 37.02
#